data_AF-A0A351BYM6-F1
#
_entry.id   AF-A0A351BYM6-F1
#
_cell.length_a   1.000
_cell.length_b   1.000
_cell.length_c   1.000
_cell.angle_alpha   90.00
_cell.angle_beta   90.00
_cell.angle_gamma   90.00
#
_symmetry.space_group_name_H-M   'P 1'
#
loop_
_entity.id
_entity.type
_entity.pdbx_description
1 polymer ?
#
loop_
_entity_poly.entity_id
_entity_poly.type
_entity_poly.pdbx_seq_one_letter_code
_entity_poly.pdbx_strand_id
1 'polypeptide(L)'
;MKQINIKIFFIFFILCFSNVLLSQPGSYYNSIFTSNASFITDLQSRIRSPYTRVSYDNYISTNINNFASIDNGNGTKSVFCFYTGYEYIYSGAFTFGTMSREHVYAFSWMPSSPSTSNDQYSDQHHLFPSHQNNANGRRSNHPFGVVVNVTYQFLEGKVGTNSLGQIVYEPMDSKKGDAARAMLYMSLRYDGLSGLDWDFNWLNGTRLPSLSEAPQSLEVLLDWNRQDPPDKWEVDRNNYLQSIQQNRNPFTDHPEYPYFINFNDFTKLNPVFAAEPSNYPTGLSASPSGNSITLNWNDASGGQLPSGYLVIAYNKNNYFIPVDGSVYVNDTTLSDGAGIINIPFADPDNYTFYNLLPNETYYFTLYAYNGSGSQVKYKINNTVPQTNATVNNPLAAEPTNYITDFNADTITESEIGLSWTDALPGAQTPSGYLLIANNSNSFTDPIDGTVYSDDNILSDGSATLNFTYAGVNNYNFSNLLSGVTYYFRIYSYNGSGSQRNYKTNATIPSLSVVTQSGSQNYSSVLLDDFNRANNSVLGNTLSPFSVTWQETETVSPGSIILSYGKIKSAGTTAGREFSYADLSSVSGYPSVYKNSGNILEWSVNMKQTRLDPSGFDNNNYGMAFILGKTTSDLTTGSGYAVILGQSGSTDAIRLAKFTNGVNANSRFTNVISSGDYANQFLSIRVTFDPSNSVWTLYTDNSSVNFPQSDPRNASTLMGTNADSSYTGLNLSYTGTLWNHATGANDSCIFDEIYIPYSQNTGLELTVTAEGLYNEFTNNLNKRDTMTVYIRNSFFPFSKVDSAKAVIDSLTFKGEFEFMNLSAGNYYIAVTHRNSIETWSKLTQSFTPGNLTSYDMTNSASKAYGDNLLLKSGKYCIYSGDVNQDGTIDLSDLSYIDNDASNFVSGYVNTDINGDDIVDLSDAAMTDNNALNFISKVTP
;
A
#
# COMPACT_ATOMS: atom_id res chain seq x y z
N MET A 1 -42.46 -11.31 -38.27
CA MET A 1 -42.70 -10.41 -39.42
C MET A 1 -42.61 -8.97 -38.94
N LYS A 2 -41.82 -8.15 -39.65
CA LYS A 2 -41.60 -6.70 -39.53
C LYS A 2 -40.73 -6.18 -38.38
N GLN A 3 -39.45 -6.00 -38.73
CA GLN A 3 -38.59 -4.89 -38.31
C GLN A 3 -39.31 -3.54 -38.53
N ILE A 4 -39.16 -2.59 -37.61
CA ILE A 4 -38.92 -1.18 -37.93
C ILE A 4 -37.83 -0.68 -36.98
N ASN A 5 -36.90 0.07 -37.57
CA ASN A 5 -35.63 0.51 -37.04
C ASN A 5 -35.64 2.06 -37.02
N ILE A 6 -34.92 2.67 -36.08
CA ILE A 6 -34.29 4.01 -36.14
C ILE A 6 -35.19 5.24 -35.88
N LYS A 7 -34.97 5.95 -34.76
CA LYS A 7 -34.22 7.24 -34.71
C LYS A 7 -34.12 7.82 -33.29
N ILE A 8 -32.88 8.02 -32.91
CA ILE A 8 -32.35 8.79 -31.79
C ILE A 8 -32.92 10.22 -31.80
N PHE A 9 -33.54 10.63 -30.69
CA PHE A 9 -33.77 12.02 -30.34
C PHE A 9 -33.20 12.22 -28.94
N PHE A 10 -31.98 12.75 -28.85
CA PHE A 10 -31.44 13.28 -27.60
C PHE A 10 -32.19 14.59 -27.31
N ILE A 11 -33.21 14.51 -26.45
CA ILE A 11 -33.87 15.69 -25.89
C ILE A 11 -33.00 16.18 -24.74
N PHE A 12 -32.41 17.37 -24.90
CA PHE A 12 -31.88 18.17 -23.81
C PHE A 12 -33.04 18.47 -22.85
N PHE A 13 -33.12 17.73 -21.74
CA PHE A 13 -34.10 17.98 -20.70
C PHE A 13 -33.54 19.07 -19.77
N ILE A 14 -33.78 20.34 -20.12
CA ILE A 14 -33.66 21.43 -19.15
C ILE A 14 -34.83 21.23 -18.16
N LEU A 15 -34.56 20.55 -17.05
CA LEU A 15 -35.42 20.55 -15.88
C LEU A 15 -35.30 21.94 -15.24
N CYS A 16 -36.13 22.89 -15.69
CA CYS A 16 -36.55 23.97 -14.81
C CYS A 16 -37.41 23.34 -13.71
N PHE A 17 -36.80 22.96 -12.59
CA PHE A 17 -37.55 22.73 -11.36
C PHE A 17 -38.25 24.04 -11.01
N SER A 18 -39.57 24.04 -11.14
CA SER A 18 -40.44 25.04 -10.52
C SER A 18 -40.13 25.10 -9.04
N ASN A 19 -39.81 26.31 -8.55
CA ASN A 19 -39.62 26.61 -7.13
C ASN A 19 -40.72 25.97 -6.29
N VAL A 20 -40.40 24.88 -5.59
CA VAL A 20 -41.20 24.45 -4.44
C VAL A 20 -40.88 25.48 -3.36
N LEU A 21 -41.76 26.45 -3.19
CA LEU A 21 -41.78 27.30 -2.00
C LEU A 21 -42.01 26.36 -0.81
N LEU A 22 -40.93 25.97 -0.13
CA LEU A 22 -41.02 25.23 1.12
C LEU A 22 -41.65 26.15 2.17
N SER A 23 -42.81 25.74 2.69
CA SER A 23 -43.53 26.52 3.70
C SER A 23 -42.74 26.50 5.01
N GLN A 24 -42.11 27.62 5.32
CA GLN A 24 -41.91 28.08 6.70
C GLN A 24 -43.24 28.00 7.46
N PRO A 25 -43.28 28.03 8.81
CA PRO A 25 -44.51 27.90 9.61
C PRO A 25 -45.61 28.94 9.31
N GLY A 26 -45.43 29.81 8.32
CA GLY A 26 -46.40 30.76 7.84
C GLY A 26 -46.79 31.71 8.97
N SER A 27 -48.08 31.87 9.19
CA SER A 27 -48.61 32.68 10.29
C SER A 27 -48.74 31.92 11.61
N TYR A 28 -48.22 30.69 11.75
CA TYR A 28 -48.49 29.82 12.91
C TYR A 28 -48.04 30.45 14.24
N TYR A 29 -46.92 31.17 14.25
CA TYR A 29 -46.35 31.81 15.45
C TYR A 29 -46.57 33.33 15.53
N ASN A 30 -47.44 33.92 14.70
CA ASN A 30 -47.61 35.39 14.62
C ASN A 30 -47.99 36.07 15.95
N SER A 31 -48.57 35.33 16.90
CA SER A 31 -48.96 35.83 18.22
C SER A 31 -47.95 35.51 19.32
N ILE A 32 -46.83 34.86 19.00
CA ILE A 32 -45.82 34.43 19.96
C ILE A 32 -44.67 35.42 19.98
N PHE A 33 -44.45 36.05 21.13
CA PHE A 33 -43.38 37.04 21.31
C PHE A 33 -42.56 36.71 22.55
N THR A 34 -41.28 36.40 22.37
CA THR A 34 -40.35 36.10 23.48
C THR A 34 -40.15 37.29 24.42
N SER A 35 -40.49 38.51 24.00
CA SER A 35 -40.50 39.70 24.86
C SER A 35 -41.60 39.67 25.91
N ASN A 36 -42.73 39.00 25.65
CA ASN A 36 -43.90 39.04 26.54
C ASN A 36 -43.69 38.18 27.78
N ALA A 37 -44.25 38.60 28.92
CA ALA A 37 -44.28 37.79 30.14
C ALA A 37 -45.12 36.51 29.96
N SER A 38 -46.13 36.55 29.08
CA SER A 38 -47.01 35.44 28.72
C SER A 38 -46.43 34.46 27.70
N PHE A 39 -45.17 34.61 27.28
CA PHE A 39 -44.56 33.82 26.21
C PHE A 39 -44.81 32.31 26.34
N ILE A 40 -44.57 31.73 27.52
CA ILE A 40 -44.73 30.30 27.77
C ILE A 40 -46.20 29.87 27.64
N THR A 41 -47.12 30.62 28.25
CA THR A 41 -48.56 30.32 28.21
C THR A 41 -49.16 30.52 26.81
N ASP A 42 -48.68 31.51 26.08
CA ASP A 42 -49.09 31.77 24.69
C ASP A 42 -48.62 30.63 23.78
N LEU A 43 -47.37 30.18 23.97
CA LEU A 43 -46.80 29.06 23.22
C LEU A 43 -47.53 27.75 23.52
N GLN A 44 -47.77 27.43 24.81
CA GLN A 44 -48.57 26.28 25.23
C GLN A 44 -49.97 26.30 24.60
N SER A 45 -50.66 27.44 24.67
CA SER A 45 -51.99 27.60 24.08
C SER A 45 -51.96 27.31 22.58
N ARG A 46 -50.93 27.79 21.88
CA ARG A 46 -50.78 27.60 20.44
C ARG A 46 -50.54 26.16 20.03
N ILE A 47 -49.70 25.43 20.76
CA ILE A 47 -49.35 24.03 20.43
C ILE A 47 -50.41 23.01 20.93
N ARG A 48 -51.32 23.44 21.81
CA ARG A 48 -52.46 22.64 22.31
C ARG A 48 -53.72 22.78 21.45
N SER A 49 -53.89 23.89 20.74
CA SER A 49 -55.10 24.15 19.95
C SER A 49 -54.83 24.95 18.67
N PRO A 50 -55.40 24.54 17.51
CA PRO A 50 -56.09 23.28 17.29
C PRO A 50 -55.14 22.07 17.42
N TYR A 51 -55.67 20.93 17.84
CA TYR A 51 -54.98 19.64 17.86
C TYR A 51 -55.91 18.53 17.40
N THR A 52 -55.41 17.65 16.54
CA THR A 52 -56.12 16.44 16.09
C THR A 52 -55.35 15.22 16.56
N ARG A 53 -55.96 14.40 17.42
CA ARG A 53 -55.35 13.13 17.84
C ARG A 53 -55.33 12.15 16.67
N VAL A 54 -54.13 11.69 16.30
CA VAL A 54 -53.95 10.51 15.45
C VAL A 54 -53.81 9.29 16.35
N SER A 55 -54.52 8.19 16.06
CA SER A 55 -54.38 6.96 16.85
C SER A 55 -52.96 6.38 16.78
N TYR A 56 -52.43 5.91 17.90
CA TYR A 56 -51.11 5.24 17.98
C TYR A 56 -50.97 4.06 17.00
N ASP A 57 -52.06 3.35 16.72
CA ASP A 57 -52.07 2.20 15.80
C ASP A 57 -51.98 2.62 14.33
N ASN A 58 -52.28 3.87 14.01
CA ASN A 58 -52.18 4.40 12.65
C ASN A 58 -50.77 4.86 12.28
N TYR A 59 -49.75 4.67 13.13
CA TYR A 59 -48.40 5.15 12.87
C TYR A 59 -47.79 4.60 11.57
N ILE A 60 -48.11 3.35 11.18
CA ILE A 60 -47.66 2.80 9.90
C ILE A 60 -48.24 3.61 8.73
N SER A 61 -49.56 3.80 8.70
CA SER A 61 -50.24 4.47 7.59
C SER A 61 -49.99 5.97 7.55
N THR A 62 -49.81 6.60 8.72
CA THR A 62 -49.66 8.05 8.85
C THR A 62 -48.23 8.50 8.97
N ASN A 63 -47.25 7.67 9.28
CA ASN A 63 -45.86 8.12 9.41
C ASN A 63 -44.92 7.32 8.51
N ILE A 64 -44.88 6.00 8.68
CA ILE A 64 -43.98 5.14 7.90
C ILE A 64 -44.27 5.27 6.40
N ASN A 65 -45.52 5.08 6.00
CA ASN A 65 -45.89 5.05 4.58
C ASN A 65 -45.85 6.42 3.91
N ASN A 66 -46.16 7.49 4.67
CA ASN A 66 -46.36 8.83 4.11
C ASN A 66 -45.15 9.76 4.28
N PHE A 67 -44.19 9.40 5.14
CA PHE A 67 -43.06 10.27 5.46
C PHE A 67 -41.74 9.50 5.65
N ALA A 68 -41.68 8.55 6.58
CA ALA A 68 -40.40 7.99 7.04
C ALA A 68 -39.79 6.93 6.10
N SER A 69 -40.56 6.37 5.17
CA SER A 69 -40.05 5.38 4.21
C SER A 69 -39.50 6.01 2.93
N ILE A 70 -38.37 5.50 2.47
CA ILE A 70 -37.71 5.90 1.22
C ILE A 70 -37.87 4.76 0.21
N ASP A 71 -38.23 5.08 -1.03
CA ASP A 71 -38.29 4.11 -2.14
C ASP A 71 -36.90 3.96 -2.76
N ASN A 72 -36.41 2.73 -2.84
CA ASN A 72 -35.06 2.42 -3.34
C ASN A 72 -35.03 2.22 -4.87
N GLY A 73 -36.17 2.34 -5.57
CA GLY A 73 -36.25 2.23 -7.03
C GLY A 73 -36.10 0.81 -7.59
N ASN A 74 -35.92 -0.18 -6.71
CA ASN A 74 -35.73 -1.60 -7.06
C ASN A 74 -36.86 -2.51 -6.51
N GLY A 75 -38.00 -1.91 -6.12
CA GLY A 75 -39.12 -2.62 -5.51
C GLY A 75 -38.98 -2.86 -4.01
N THR A 76 -37.94 -2.32 -3.37
CA THR A 76 -37.78 -2.29 -1.90
C THR A 76 -37.91 -0.87 -1.36
N LYS A 77 -38.17 -0.77 -0.06
CA LYS A 77 -38.19 0.50 0.68
C LYS A 77 -37.31 0.41 1.91
N SER A 78 -36.83 1.55 2.38
CA SER A 78 -36.01 1.68 3.58
C SER A 78 -36.69 2.55 4.64
N VAL A 79 -36.55 2.16 5.91
CA VAL A 79 -36.89 2.97 7.09
C VAL A 79 -35.69 2.94 8.03
N PHE A 80 -35.31 4.10 8.57
CA PHE A 80 -34.12 4.23 9.40
C PHE A 80 -34.46 4.25 10.89
N CYS A 81 -33.65 3.56 11.69
CA CYS A 81 -33.71 3.62 13.14
C CYS A 81 -33.24 4.99 13.63
N PHE A 82 -34.11 5.68 14.37
CA PHE A 82 -33.88 7.03 14.86
C PHE A 82 -32.63 7.17 15.74
N TYR A 83 -32.36 6.20 16.63
CA TYR A 83 -31.21 6.32 17.53
C TYR A 83 -29.87 5.90 16.93
N THR A 84 -29.87 5.05 15.91
CA THR A 84 -28.65 4.32 15.51
C THR A 84 -28.32 4.39 14.03
N GLY A 85 -29.21 4.95 13.20
CA GLY A 85 -29.05 4.99 11.75
C GLY A 85 -29.26 3.62 11.07
N TYR A 86 -29.65 2.56 11.81
CA TYR A 86 -29.87 1.25 11.22
C TYR A 86 -30.93 1.32 10.11
N GLU A 87 -30.53 0.95 8.89
CA GLU A 87 -31.42 0.87 7.74
C GLU A 87 -32.17 -0.46 7.76
N TYR A 88 -33.50 -0.39 7.87
CA TYR A 88 -34.36 -1.54 7.68
C TYR A 88 -34.96 -1.54 6.27
N ILE A 89 -34.42 -2.41 5.42
CA ILE A 89 -34.89 -2.64 4.05
C ILE A 89 -36.00 -3.69 4.06
N TYR A 90 -37.13 -3.40 3.41
CA TYR A 90 -38.26 -4.32 3.30
C TYR A 90 -38.89 -4.29 1.90
N SER A 91 -39.59 -5.37 1.55
CA SER A 91 -40.43 -5.48 0.36
C SER A 91 -41.89 -5.70 0.76
N GLY A 92 -42.81 -5.23 -0.07
CA GLY A 92 -44.26 -5.30 0.24
C GLY A 92 -44.69 -4.34 1.35
N ALA A 93 -45.59 -4.77 2.22
CA ALA A 93 -46.13 -3.94 3.30
C ALA A 93 -45.22 -3.96 4.54
N PHE A 94 -44.95 -2.78 5.09
CA PHE A 94 -44.20 -2.66 6.34
C PHE A 94 -44.94 -3.31 7.52
N THR A 95 -44.22 -4.07 8.34
CA THR A 95 -44.74 -4.62 9.60
C THR A 95 -43.76 -4.35 10.74
N PHE A 96 -44.30 -4.13 11.94
CA PHE A 96 -43.46 -4.08 13.14
C PHE A 96 -42.94 -5.48 13.49
N GLY A 97 -41.76 -5.52 14.09
CA GLY A 97 -41.02 -6.73 14.42
C GLY A 97 -39.57 -6.37 14.68
N THR A 98 -38.76 -6.33 13.62
CA THR A 98 -37.38 -5.80 13.68
C THR A 98 -37.38 -4.34 14.12
N MET A 99 -38.29 -3.54 13.54
CA MET A 99 -38.52 -2.15 13.90
C MET A 99 -39.70 -2.03 14.85
N SER A 100 -39.72 -0.97 15.64
CA SER A 100 -40.79 -0.58 16.55
C SER A 100 -40.98 0.93 16.61
N ARG A 101 -41.97 1.34 17.39
CA ARG A 101 -42.28 2.73 17.70
C ARG A 101 -41.57 3.09 19.00
N GLU A 102 -40.68 4.06 18.93
CA GLU A 102 -39.99 4.63 20.08
C GLU A 102 -40.77 5.82 20.64
N HIS A 103 -41.06 5.80 21.93
CA HIS A 103 -41.48 6.98 22.68
C HIS A 103 -40.23 7.67 23.24
N VAL A 104 -39.77 8.75 22.60
CA VAL A 104 -38.55 9.48 23.03
C VAL A 104 -38.72 9.98 24.47
N TYR A 105 -39.85 10.63 24.77
CA TYR A 105 -40.32 10.76 26.14
C TYR A 105 -40.95 9.43 26.57
N ALA A 106 -40.20 8.62 27.33
CA ALA A 106 -40.56 7.23 27.58
C ALA A 106 -41.99 7.12 28.13
N PHE A 107 -42.76 6.14 27.65
CA PHE A 107 -44.13 5.92 28.12
C PHE A 107 -44.18 5.75 29.65
N SER A 108 -43.20 5.03 30.22
CA SER A 108 -43.06 4.84 31.65
C SER A 108 -42.74 6.13 32.42
N TRP A 109 -42.36 7.23 31.78
CA TRP A 109 -42.13 8.53 32.43
C TRP A 109 -43.37 9.41 32.45
N MET A 110 -44.36 9.14 31.59
CA MET A 110 -45.55 9.98 31.50
C MET A 110 -46.34 9.96 32.81
N PRO A 111 -46.73 11.12 33.39
CA PRO A 111 -47.57 11.19 34.58
C PRO A 111 -48.88 10.40 34.47
N SER A 112 -49.40 10.24 33.25
CA SER A 112 -50.61 9.48 32.97
C SER A 112 -50.42 7.98 32.73
N SER A 113 -49.18 7.48 32.76
CA SER A 113 -48.91 6.04 32.58
C SER A 113 -49.61 5.22 33.69
N PRO A 114 -50.22 4.06 33.37
CA PRO A 114 -50.12 3.30 32.12
C PRO A 114 -51.26 3.55 31.12
N SER A 115 -51.92 4.72 31.13
CA SER A 115 -52.99 5.00 30.16
C SER A 115 -52.44 5.23 28.74
N THR A 116 -52.97 4.48 27.77
CA THR A 116 -52.65 4.60 26.33
C THR A 116 -53.71 5.38 25.53
N SER A 117 -54.81 5.80 26.17
CA SER A 117 -55.91 6.51 25.50
C SER A 117 -55.66 8.01 25.34
N ASN A 118 -54.72 8.57 26.08
CA ASN A 118 -54.47 10.01 26.12
C ASN A 118 -53.67 10.50 24.90
N ASP A 119 -53.74 11.80 24.63
CA ASP A 119 -53.06 12.45 23.51
C ASP A 119 -51.54 12.24 23.54
N GLN A 120 -50.92 12.37 24.72
CA GLN A 120 -49.46 12.22 24.92
C GLN A 120 -48.92 10.87 24.46
N TYR A 121 -49.73 9.81 24.55
CA TYR A 121 -49.29 8.49 24.13
C TYR A 121 -49.19 8.37 22.61
N SER A 122 -50.00 9.13 21.87
CA SER A 122 -50.14 9.04 20.40
C SER A 122 -49.56 10.23 19.65
N ASP A 123 -48.97 11.21 20.35
CA ASP A 123 -48.42 12.40 19.72
C ASP A 123 -47.19 12.06 18.88
N GLN A 124 -47.28 12.20 17.56
CA GLN A 124 -46.17 11.76 16.72
C GLN A 124 -44.95 12.67 16.80
N HIS A 125 -45.02 13.87 17.41
CA HIS A 125 -43.84 14.74 17.56
C HIS A 125 -42.70 14.10 18.38
N HIS A 126 -42.99 13.08 19.20
CA HIS A 126 -42.00 12.31 19.97
C HIS A 126 -41.99 10.80 19.65
N LEU A 127 -42.70 10.36 18.61
CA LEU A 127 -42.72 8.96 18.16
C LEU A 127 -41.81 8.77 16.94
N PHE A 128 -40.88 7.81 17.02
CA PHE A 128 -39.94 7.56 15.94
C PHE A 128 -39.78 6.06 15.63
N PRO A 129 -39.45 5.68 14.38
CA PRO A 129 -39.07 4.30 14.09
C PRO A 129 -37.72 3.98 14.75
N SER A 130 -37.62 2.85 15.45
CA SER A 130 -36.38 2.42 16.10
C SER A 130 -36.23 0.90 16.03
N HIS A 131 -35.00 0.41 16.00
CA HIS A 131 -34.76 -1.03 16.02
C HIS A 131 -35.17 -1.59 17.39
N GLN A 132 -36.09 -2.56 17.40
CA GLN A 132 -36.75 -3.06 18.62
C GLN A 132 -35.75 -3.58 19.66
N ASN A 133 -34.90 -4.54 19.29
CA ASN A 133 -34.04 -5.23 20.28
C ASN A 133 -32.68 -4.56 20.51
N ASN A 134 -32.13 -3.86 19.52
CA ASN A 134 -30.78 -3.32 19.58
C ASN A 134 -30.73 -1.81 19.87
N ALA A 135 -31.86 -1.09 19.75
CA ALA A 135 -31.95 0.33 20.05
C ALA A 135 -33.01 0.62 21.10
N ASN A 136 -34.31 0.54 20.76
CA ASN A 136 -35.43 0.83 21.67
C ASN A 136 -35.33 0.01 22.98
N GLY A 137 -35.26 -1.32 22.88
CA GLY A 137 -35.16 -2.21 24.05
C GLY A 137 -33.87 -2.02 24.86
N ARG A 138 -32.81 -1.45 24.26
CA ARG A 138 -31.55 -1.14 24.94
C ARG A 138 -31.59 0.22 25.62
N ARG A 139 -32.27 1.19 25.01
CA ARG A 139 -32.58 2.49 25.62
C ARG A 139 -33.50 2.30 26.83
N SER A 140 -34.45 1.36 26.76
CA SER A 140 -35.43 1.10 27.82
C SER A 140 -36.14 2.40 28.23
N ASN A 141 -35.87 2.86 29.44
CA ASN A 141 -36.34 4.10 30.04
C ASN A 141 -35.16 4.84 30.67
N HIS A 142 -33.94 4.60 30.18
CA HIS A 142 -32.74 5.31 30.60
C HIS A 142 -32.81 6.76 30.10
N PRO A 143 -32.36 7.73 30.92
CA PRO A 143 -32.24 9.12 30.50
C PRO A 143 -31.22 9.28 29.38
N PHE A 144 -31.42 10.29 28.56
CA PHE A 144 -30.42 10.71 27.58
C PHE A 144 -29.23 11.37 28.26
N GLY A 145 -28.03 11.02 27.82
CA GLY A 145 -26.79 11.56 28.35
C GLY A 145 -25.60 11.19 27.48
N VAL A 146 -24.49 11.92 27.62
CA VAL A 146 -23.22 11.56 26.98
C VAL A 146 -22.66 10.33 27.69
N VAL A 147 -22.43 9.24 26.94
CA VAL A 147 -21.87 8.00 27.48
C VAL A 147 -20.35 8.12 27.52
N VAL A 148 -19.78 8.06 28.72
CA VAL A 148 -18.33 8.07 28.94
C VAL A 148 -17.78 6.64 28.97
N ASN A 149 -18.47 5.72 29.66
CA ASN A 149 -18.11 4.30 29.67
C ASN A 149 -19.21 3.46 29.00
N VAL A 150 -18.97 3.06 27.76
CA VAL A 150 -19.90 2.27 26.95
C VAL A 150 -20.04 0.85 27.52
N THR A 151 -21.28 0.41 27.78
CA THR A 151 -21.61 -0.97 28.18
C THR A 151 -22.25 -1.76 27.04
N TYR A 152 -22.90 -1.07 26.11
CA TYR A 152 -23.46 -1.64 24.89
C TYR A 152 -23.50 -0.59 23.79
N GLN A 153 -23.23 -1.00 22.55
CA GLN A 153 -23.33 -0.13 21.38
C GLN A 153 -23.92 -0.90 20.20
N PHE A 154 -24.83 -0.26 19.47
CA PHE A 154 -25.35 -0.75 18.21
C PHE A 154 -25.30 0.38 17.18
N LEU A 155 -24.44 0.21 16.17
CA LEU A 155 -24.04 1.28 15.26
C LEU A 155 -23.62 2.51 16.07
N GLU A 156 -24.24 3.66 15.87
CA GLU A 156 -23.88 4.91 16.54
C GLU A 156 -24.58 5.12 17.89
N GLY A 157 -25.61 4.34 18.22
CA GLY A 157 -26.31 4.47 19.51
C GLY A 157 -25.64 3.66 20.62
N LYS A 158 -25.54 4.24 21.82
CA LYS A 158 -24.78 3.71 22.95
C LYS A 158 -25.62 3.69 24.22
N VAL A 159 -25.42 2.65 25.03
CA VAL A 159 -25.81 2.58 26.44
C VAL A 159 -24.52 2.52 27.25
N GLY A 160 -24.48 3.22 28.37
CA GLY A 160 -23.35 3.14 29.27
C GLY A 160 -23.51 4.06 30.46
N THR A 161 -22.41 4.39 31.10
CA THR A 161 -22.41 5.37 32.19
C THR A 161 -21.88 6.73 31.73
N ASN A 162 -22.49 7.80 32.21
CA ASN A 162 -21.97 9.16 32.06
C ASN A 162 -20.77 9.41 32.99
N SER A 163 -20.25 10.64 33.01
CA SER A 163 -19.13 11.05 33.87
C SER A 163 -19.40 10.93 35.38
N LEU A 164 -20.68 10.82 35.78
CA LEU A 164 -21.12 10.64 37.17
C LEU A 164 -21.37 9.16 37.52
N GLY A 165 -21.09 8.23 36.60
CA GLY A 165 -21.34 6.80 36.80
C GLY A 165 -22.82 6.39 36.67
N GLN A 166 -23.68 7.29 36.18
CA GLN A 166 -25.11 7.04 35.99
C GLN A 166 -25.39 6.40 34.64
N ILE A 167 -26.30 5.42 34.59
CA ILE A 167 -26.67 4.76 33.33
C ILE A 167 -27.48 5.73 32.47
N VAL A 168 -27.02 5.96 31.24
CA VAL A 168 -27.63 6.85 30.24
C VAL A 168 -27.62 6.20 28.85
N TYR A 169 -28.46 6.71 27.97
CA TYR A 169 -28.46 6.39 26.54
C TYR A 169 -27.97 7.59 25.71
N GLU A 170 -27.12 7.34 24.73
CA GLU A 170 -26.64 8.33 23.77
C GLU A 170 -27.05 7.91 22.35
N PRO A 171 -27.94 8.65 21.66
CA PRO A 171 -28.25 8.40 20.26
C PRO A 171 -27.10 8.87 19.36
N MET A 172 -27.17 8.52 18.07
CA MET A 172 -26.26 9.04 17.04
C MET A 172 -26.24 10.58 17.02
N ASP A 173 -25.10 11.16 16.65
CA ASP A 173 -24.86 12.59 16.84
C ASP A 173 -25.88 13.47 16.13
N SER A 174 -26.27 13.11 14.89
CA SER A 174 -27.24 13.85 14.07
C SER A 174 -28.71 13.68 14.49
N LYS A 175 -28.97 13.08 15.66
CA LYS A 175 -30.31 12.82 16.21
C LYS A 175 -30.42 13.26 17.66
N LYS A 176 -29.35 13.83 18.23
CA LYS A 176 -29.29 14.32 19.61
C LYS A 176 -30.20 15.53 19.80
N GLY A 177 -30.20 16.46 18.86
CA GLY A 177 -31.05 17.63 18.85
C GLY A 177 -32.51 17.26 18.68
N ASP A 178 -32.81 16.35 17.76
CA ASP A 178 -34.16 15.83 17.52
C ASP A 178 -34.75 15.22 18.81
N ALA A 179 -33.96 14.39 19.50
CA ALA A 179 -34.36 13.78 20.77
C ALA A 179 -34.59 14.84 21.86
N ALA A 180 -33.69 15.82 21.95
CA ALA A 180 -33.82 16.92 22.90
C ALA A 180 -35.08 17.77 22.66
N ARG A 181 -35.33 18.19 21.41
CA ARG A 181 -36.51 18.99 21.05
C ARG A 181 -37.80 18.21 21.26
N ALA A 182 -37.82 16.90 21.00
CA ALA A 182 -38.98 16.06 21.30
C ALA A 182 -39.24 15.94 22.82
N MET A 183 -38.19 15.76 23.63
CA MET A 183 -38.28 15.72 25.09
C MET A 183 -38.82 17.03 25.68
N LEU A 184 -38.24 18.16 25.27
CA LEU A 184 -38.64 19.50 25.72
C LEU A 184 -40.07 19.82 25.27
N TYR A 185 -40.44 19.45 24.05
CA TYR A 185 -41.80 19.65 23.54
C TYR A 185 -42.85 18.90 24.37
N MET A 186 -42.59 17.64 24.72
CA MET A 186 -43.52 16.84 25.53
C MET A 186 -43.71 17.47 26.91
N SER A 187 -42.61 17.92 27.53
CA SER A 187 -42.64 18.66 28.78
C SER A 187 -43.49 19.93 28.66
N LEU A 188 -43.20 20.81 27.69
CA LEU A 188 -43.95 22.06 27.50
C LEU A 188 -45.44 21.84 27.20
N ARG A 189 -45.74 20.96 26.24
CA ARG A 189 -47.10 20.80 25.72
C ARG A 189 -48.04 20.24 26.77
N TYR A 190 -47.61 19.28 27.57
CA TYR A 190 -48.52 18.55 28.45
C TYR A 190 -48.56 19.06 29.89
N ASP A 191 -47.63 19.94 30.27
CA ASP A 191 -47.57 20.49 31.63
C ASP A 191 -48.87 21.17 32.09
N GLY A 192 -49.34 20.84 33.29
CA GLY A 192 -50.57 21.36 33.88
C GLY A 192 -51.87 20.81 33.27
N LEU A 193 -51.82 20.05 32.17
CA LEU A 193 -53.03 19.41 31.63
C LEU A 193 -53.55 18.35 32.59
N SER A 194 -54.85 18.41 32.88
CA SER A 194 -55.50 17.55 33.89
C SER A 194 -54.86 17.65 35.29
N GLY A 195 -54.16 18.75 35.59
CA GLY A 195 -53.46 18.95 36.86
C GLY A 195 -52.23 18.06 37.05
N LEU A 196 -51.61 17.61 35.95
CA LEU A 196 -50.40 16.80 35.96
C LEU A 196 -49.17 17.66 35.68
N ASP A 197 -48.11 17.46 36.47
CA ASP A 197 -46.83 18.16 36.30
C ASP A 197 -45.96 17.41 35.29
N TRP A 198 -45.42 18.14 34.31
CA TRP A 198 -44.51 17.60 33.27
C TRP A 198 -43.15 18.30 33.26
N ASP A 199 -42.88 19.13 34.27
CA ASP A 199 -41.59 19.76 34.48
C ASP A 199 -40.52 18.75 34.90
N PHE A 200 -39.27 19.15 34.75
CA PHE A 200 -38.11 18.31 35.02
C PHE A 200 -37.85 18.12 36.53
N ASN A 201 -38.35 19.00 37.42
CA ASN A 201 -38.27 18.78 38.86
C ASN A 201 -39.17 17.61 39.28
N TRP A 202 -40.38 17.51 38.75
CA TRP A 202 -41.27 16.37 38.96
C TRP A 202 -40.67 15.09 38.36
N LEU A 203 -40.19 15.14 37.12
CA LEU A 203 -39.60 13.99 36.44
C LEU A 203 -38.40 13.43 37.23
N ASN A 204 -37.44 14.29 37.58
CA ASN A 204 -36.20 13.90 38.25
C ASN A 204 -36.37 13.64 39.75
N GLY A 205 -37.30 14.35 40.42
CA GLY A 205 -37.51 14.26 41.86
C GLY A 205 -38.51 13.17 42.27
N THR A 206 -39.43 12.81 41.37
CA THR A 206 -40.52 11.85 41.67
C THR A 206 -40.47 10.62 40.77
N ARG A 207 -40.47 10.80 39.45
CA ARG A 207 -40.75 9.68 38.53
C ARG A 207 -39.54 8.80 38.26
N LEU A 208 -38.40 9.36 37.85
CA LEU A 208 -37.20 8.58 37.55
C LEU A 208 -36.67 7.79 38.77
N PRO A 209 -36.65 8.36 39.99
CA PRO A 209 -36.31 7.60 41.19
C PRO A 209 -37.22 6.38 41.42
N SER A 210 -38.53 6.50 41.14
CA SER A 210 -39.48 5.38 41.28
C SER A 210 -39.23 4.23 40.30
N LEU A 211 -38.48 4.49 39.22
CA LEU A 211 -38.10 3.51 38.21
C LEU A 211 -36.65 3.04 38.37
N SER A 212 -35.94 3.46 39.43
CA SER A 212 -34.50 3.24 39.61
C SER A 212 -33.64 3.80 38.46
N GLU A 213 -34.08 4.89 37.84
CA GLU A 213 -33.35 5.57 36.76
C GLU A 213 -32.58 6.79 37.27
N ALA A 214 -31.51 7.13 36.54
CA ALA A 214 -30.80 8.37 36.75
C ALA A 214 -31.65 9.60 36.37
N PRO A 215 -31.36 10.80 36.90
CA PRO A 215 -32.04 12.02 36.50
C PRO A 215 -31.73 12.38 35.03
N GLN A 216 -32.72 12.91 34.31
CA GLN A 216 -32.53 13.50 33.00
C GLN A 216 -31.91 14.90 33.15
N SER A 217 -30.70 15.09 32.61
CA SER A 217 -30.05 16.39 32.59
C SER A 217 -30.72 17.32 31.57
N LEU A 218 -31.25 18.45 32.04
CA LEU A 218 -31.78 19.51 31.17
C LEU A 218 -30.65 20.20 30.39
N GLU A 219 -29.48 20.38 31.01
CA GLU A 219 -28.30 20.98 30.39
C GLU A 219 -27.87 20.20 29.14
N VAL A 220 -27.83 18.86 29.24
CA VAL A 220 -27.50 18.00 28.09
C VAL A 220 -28.49 18.18 26.94
N LEU A 221 -29.79 18.27 27.22
CA LEU A 221 -30.79 18.48 26.15
C LEU A 221 -30.64 19.86 25.50
N LEU A 222 -30.37 20.89 26.29
CA LEU A 222 -30.14 22.25 25.79
C LEU A 222 -28.84 22.35 24.98
N ASP A 223 -27.79 21.62 25.35
CA ASP A 223 -26.54 21.53 24.60
C ASP A 223 -26.72 20.76 23.30
N TRP A 224 -27.40 19.62 23.35
CA TRP A 224 -27.71 18.82 22.15
C TRP A 224 -28.57 19.60 21.15
N ASN A 225 -29.51 20.43 21.61
CA ASN A 225 -30.26 21.32 20.73
C ASN A 225 -29.34 22.32 19.99
N ARG A 226 -28.23 22.78 20.58
CA ARG A 226 -27.25 23.64 19.89
C ARG A 226 -26.32 22.87 18.96
N GLN A 227 -25.86 21.71 19.42
CA GLN A 227 -24.87 20.89 18.73
C GLN A 227 -25.43 20.20 17.48
N ASP A 228 -26.72 19.88 17.52
CA ASP A 228 -27.47 19.26 16.42
C ASP A 228 -28.70 20.13 16.08
N PRO A 229 -28.51 21.22 15.32
CA PRO A 229 -29.59 22.14 14.96
C PRO A 229 -30.65 21.45 14.07
N PRO A 230 -31.90 21.97 14.01
CA PRO A 230 -32.94 21.38 13.18
C PRO A 230 -32.53 21.31 11.70
N ASP A 231 -32.46 20.11 11.16
CA ASP A 231 -32.16 19.87 9.75
C ASP A 231 -33.42 19.90 8.88
N LYS A 232 -33.24 19.83 7.56
CA LYS A 232 -34.36 19.81 6.61
C LYS A 232 -35.33 18.66 6.87
N TRP A 233 -34.83 17.49 7.25
CA TRP A 233 -35.68 16.33 7.50
C TRP A 233 -36.59 16.58 8.71
N GLU A 234 -36.06 17.17 9.78
CA GLU A 234 -36.86 17.51 10.96
C GLU A 234 -37.90 18.59 10.65
N VAL A 235 -37.53 19.62 9.89
CA VAL A 235 -38.45 20.69 9.46
C VAL A 235 -39.58 20.11 8.59
N ASP A 236 -39.25 19.26 7.61
CA ASP A 236 -40.22 18.59 6.76
C ASP A 236 -41.13 17.66 7.56
N ARG A 237 -40.60 16.98 8.57
CA ARG A 237 -41.37 16.16 9.49
C ARG A 237 -42.34 17.00 10.31
N ASN A 238 -41.91 18.14 10.83
CA ASN A 238 -42.76 19.04 11.61
C ASN A 238 -43.89 19.62 10.75
N ASN A 239 -43.59 19.99 9.49
CA ASN A 239 -44.58 20.38 8.48
C ASN A 239 -45.60 19.27 8.21
N TYR A 240 -45.11 18.05 7.99
CA TYR A 240 -45.95 16.89 7.75
C TYR A 240 -46.86 16.59 8.95
N LEU A 241 -46.30 16.55 10.16
CA LEU A 241 -47.06 16.28 11.38
C LEU A 241 -48.10 17.36 11.66
N GLN A 242 -47.81 18.63 11.39
CA GLN A 242 -48.83 19.68 11.47
C GLN A 242 -50.02 19.39 10.56
N SER A 243 -49.80 18.86 9.35
CA SER A 243 -50.90 18.58 8.42
C SER A 243 -51.89 17.55 8.97
N ILE A 244 -51.43 16.63 9.84
CA ILE A 244 -52.25 15.53 10.39
C ILE A 244 -52.69 15.76 11.85
N GLN A 245 -51.88 16.45 12.67
CA GLN A 245 -52.15 16.71 14.09
C GLN A 245 -52.48 18.18 14.39
N GLN A 246 -52.41 19.09 13.40
CA GLN A 246 -52.72 20.52 13.49
C GLN A 246 -51.81 21.35 14.41
N ASN A 247 -50.85 20.71 15.07
CA ASN A 247 -49.86 21.34 15.92
C ASN A 247 -48.42 21.06 15.46
N ARG A 248 -47.48 21.87 15.96
CA ARG A 248 -46.06 21.82 15.63
C ARG A 248 -45.22 21.65 16.89
N ASN A 249 -44.06 21.02 16.77
CA ASN A 249 -43.00 21.18 17.75
C ASN A 249 -42.37 22.56 17.54
N PRO A 250 -42.52 23.51 18.49
CA PRO A 250 -42.02 24.87 18.31
C PRO A 250 -40.50 24.93 18.33
N PHE A 251 -39.82 23.95 18.93
CA PHE A 251 -38.37 23.96 19.05
C PHE A 251 -37.66 23.52 17.77
N THR A 252 -38.37 22.88 16.84
CA THR A 252 -37.87 22.62 15.48
C THR A 252 -37.87 23.89 14.63
N ASP A 253 -38.93 24.71 14.74
CA ASP A 253 -39.05 25.94 13.94
C ASP A 253 -38.29 27.12 14.56
N HIS A 254 -38.25 27.15 15.89
CA HIS A 254 -37.63 28.16 16.73
C HIS A 254 -36.71 27.47 17.76
N PRO A 255 -35.53 26.99 17.33
CA PRO A 255 -34.59 26.29 18.22
C PRO A 255 -34.02 27.18 19.33
N GLU A 256 -34.25 28.50 19.29
CA GLU A 256 -33.92 29.47 20.33
C GLU A 256 -34.93 29.51 21.49
N TYR A 257 -36.19 29.11 21.26
CA TYR A 257 -37.24 29.19 22.28
C TYR A 257 -36.95 28.41 23.57
N PRO A 258 -36.30 27.23 23.57
CA PRO A 258 -35.96 26.52 24.81
C PRO A 258 -35.18 27.37 25.81
N TYR A 259 -34.34 28.32 25.36
CA TYR A 259 -33.52 29.14 26.24
C TYR A 259 -34.29 30.29 26.92
N PHE A 260 -35.55 30.50 26.55
CA PHE A 260 -36.47 31.43 27.22
C PHE A 260 -37.35 30.73 28.28
N ILE A 261 -37.16 29.42 28.50
CA ILE A 261 -38.02 28.60 29.36
C ILE A 261 -37.15 27.84 30.36
N ASN A 262 -37.44 27.98 31.65
CA ASN A 262 -36.90 27.07 32.65
C ASN A 262 -37.79 25.82 32.73
N PHE A 263 -37.38 24.71 32.13
CA PHE A 263 -38.16 23.47 32.11
C PHE A 263 -38.26 22.77 33.47
N ASN A 264 -37.60 23.27 34.51
CA ASN A 264 -37.75 22.74 35.87
C ASN A 264 -39.01 23.27 36.57
N ASP A 265 -39.54 24.43 36.17
CA ASP A 265 -40.68 25.07 36.84
C ASP A 265 -41.56 25.95 35.93
N PHE A 266 -41.29 25.94 34.61
CA PHE A 266 -41.92 26.75 33.59
C PHE A 266 -41.90 28.27 33.86
N THR A 267 -40.88 28.76 34.56
CA THR A 267 -40.63 30.20 34.65
C THR A 267 -39.95 30.74 33.38
N LYS A 268 -40.28 31.98 33.02
CA LYS A 268 -39.70 32.66 31.85
C LYS A 268 -38.27 33.12 32.14
N LEU A 269 -37.35 32.75 31.26
CA LEU A 269 -35.99 33.26 31.21
C LEU A 269 -35.86 34.42 30.20
N ASN A 270 -34.84 35.27 30.38
CA ASN A 270 -34.54 36.38 29.48
C ASN A 270 -33.07 36.32 29.05
N PRO A 271 -32.69 35.37 28.16
CA PRO A 271 -31.34 35.30 27.62
C PRO A 271 -30.99 36.60 26.86
N VAL A 272 -29.70 36.95 26.85
CA VAL A 272 -29.19 38.16 26.22
C VAL A 272 -28.57 37.82 24.87
N PHE A 273 -29.24 38.22 23.80
CA PHE A 273 -28.77 38.09 22.42
C PHE A 273 -28.60 39.47 21.78
N ALA A 274 -27.84 39.54 20.68
CA ALA A 274 -27.71 40.73 19.86
C ALA A 274 -29.03 41.11 19.18
N ALA A 275 -29.10 42.32 18.64
CA ALA A 275 -30.25 42.75 17.84
C ALA A 275 -30.34 41.96 16.54
N GLU A 276 -31.50 41.37 16.23
CA GLU A 276 -31.70 40.58 15.02
C GLU A 276 -31.59 41.44 13.75
N PRO A 277 -30.90 40.98 12.70
CA PRO A 277 -30.94 41.65 11.40
C PRO A 277 -32.37 41.84 10.88
N SER A 278 -32.67 43.03 10.34
CA SER A 278 -34.01 43.36 9.84
C SER A 278 -34.43 42.47 8.67
N ASN A 279 -33.53 42.25 7.71
CA ASN A 279 -33.80 41.53 6.47
C ASN A 279 -32.70 40.51 6.15
N TYR A 280 -33.01 39.57 5.24
CA TYR A 280 -32.03 38.69 4.61
C TYR A 280 -31.29 39.42 3.47
N PRO A 281 -30.11 38.93 3.05
CA PRO A 281 -29.53 39.31 1.77
C PRO A 281 -30.45 38.88 0.62
N THR A 282 -30.32 39.55 -0.52
CA THR A 282 -31.21 39.35 -1.69
C THR A 282 -30.43 38.92 -2.92
N GLY A 283 -31.09 38.33 -3.92
CA GLY A 283 -30.42 37.96 -5.18
C GLY A 283 -29.36 36.86 -5.05
N LEU A 284 -29.47 35.98 -4.05
CA LEU A 284 -28.59 34.83 -3.89
C LEU A 284 -28.62 33.95 -5.16
N SER A 285 -27.46 33.74 -5.77
CA SER A 285 -27.28 32.92 -6.98
C SER A 285 -26.01 32.09 -6.88
N ALA A 286 -26.00 30.93 -7.54
CA ALA A 286 -24.85 30.02 -7.63
C ALA A 286 -24.44 29.81 -9.09
N SER A 287 -23.17 30.08 -9.41
CA SER A 287 -22.63 29.97 -10.76
C SER A 287 -21.49 28.94 -10.80
N PRO A 288 -21.66 27.79 -11.47
CA PRO A 288 -20.62 26.78 -11.60
C PRO A 288 -19.57 27.18 -12.66
N SER A 289 -18.29 26.88 -12.39
CA SER A 289 -17.18 27.06 -13.33
C SER A 289 -16.10 26.01 -13.06
N GLY A 290 -15.87 25.10 -14.00
CA GLY A 290 -14.97 23.96 -13.80
C GLY A 290 -15.42 23.10 -12.61
N ASN A 291 -14.54 22.91 -11.63
CA ASN A 291 -14.79 22.20 -10.37
C ASN A 291 -15.09 23.16 -9.20
N SER A 292 -15.63 24.34 -9.48
CA SER A 292 -15.96 25.35 -8.48
C SER A 292 -17.37 25.90 -8.65
N ILE A 293 -17.97 26.39 -7.56
CA ILE A 293 -19.23 27.14 -7.59
C ILE A 293 -19.00 28.46 -6.86
N THR A 294 -19.30 29.57 -7.55
CA THR A 294 -19.27 30.92 -6.95
C THR A 294 -20.67 31.36 -6.60
N LEU A 295 -20.88 31.69 -5.33
CA LEU A 295 -22.08 32.32 -4.80
C LEU A 295 -21.97 33.83 -4.95
N ASN A 296 -23.07 34.49 -5.32
CA ASN A 296 -23.19 35.94 -5.32
C ASN A 296 -24.53 36.32 -4.69
N TRP A 297 -24.56 37.39 -3.89
CA TRP A 297 -25.78 37.98 -3.35
C TRP A 297 -25.67 39.51 -3.38
N ASN A 298 -26.71 40.19 -2.90
CA ASN A 298 -26.69 41.60 -2.54
C ASN A 298 -26.95 41.71 -1.05
N ASP A 299 -26.16 42.54 -0.38
CA ASP A 299 -26.26 42.80 1.04
C ASP A 299 -27.67 43.11 1.54
N ALA A 300 -27.95 42.63 2.76
CA ALA A 300 -29.17 42.89 3.48
C ALA A 300 -29.28 44.38 3.82
N SER A 301 -30.42 45.00 3.49
CA SER A 301 -30.73 46.38 3.86
C SER A 301 -31.76 46.44 5.00
N GLY A 302 -31.95 47.61 5.63
CA GLY A 302 -32.98 47.80 6.66
C GLY A 302 -32.50 48.59 7.87
N GLY A 303 -33.33 48.68 8.91
CA GLY A 303 -33.04 49.47 10.12
C GLY A 303 -31.96 48.86 11.01
N GLN A 304 -31.85 47.53 11.04
CA GLN A 304 -30.80 46.79 11.72
C GLN A 304 -30.03 45.98 10.68
N LEU A 305 -28.83 46.45 10.32
CA LEU A 305 -27.92 45.75 9.41
C LEU A 305 -27.28 44.53 10.10
N PRO A 306 -26.88 43.49 9.34
CA PRO A 306 -26.15 42.35 9.88
C PRO A 306 -24.67 42.69 10.13
N SER A 307 -24.04 41.88 10.98
CA SER A 307 -22.60 41.89 11.24
C SER A 307 -21.87 40.90 10.32
N GLY A 308 -22.59 39.91 9.81
CA GLY A 308 -22.10 38.95 8.83
C GLY A 308 -23.18 38.01 8.32
N TYR A 309 -22.75 37.08 7.47
CA TYR A 309 -23.55 36.07 6.82
C TYR A 309 -23.00 34.67 7.13
N LEU A 310 -23.90 33.74 7.41
CA LEU A 310 -23.60 32.31 7.54
C LEU A 310 -24.09 31.61 6.27
N VAL A 311 -23.16 31.14 5.44
CA VAL A 311 -23.45 30.28 4.28
C VAL A 311 -23.34 28.83 4.74
N ILE A 312 -24.35 28.04 4.43
CA ILE A 312 -24.38 26.59 4.64
C ILE A 312 -24.49 25.93 3.27
N ALA A 313 -23.61 24.97 2.99
CA ALA A 313 -23.55 24.22 1.74
C ALA A 313 -23.71 22.71 1.99
N TYR A 314 -24.42 22.01 1.11
CA TYR A 314 -24.53 20.55 1.12
C TYR A 314 -24.47 19.97 -0.29
N ASN A 315 -23.92 18.77 -0.46
CA ASN A 315 -23.96 17.99 -1.72
C ASN A 315 -25.29 17.24 -1.94
N LYS A 316 -26.28 17.51 -1.09
CA LYS A 316 -27.63 16.97 -1.14
C LYS A 316 -28.60 18.07 -0.76
N ASN A 317 -29.86 17.94 -1.15
CA ASN A 317 -30.89 18.92 -0.81
C ASN A 317 -31.16 18.89 0.70
N ASN A 318 -30.37 19.64 1.47
CA ASN A 318 -30.40 19.72 2.92
C ASN A 318 -29.99 21.12 3.37
N TYR A 319 -30.32 21.44 4.62
CA TYR A 319 -29.93 22.65 5.34
C TYR A 319 -30.14 22.41 6.83
N PHE A 320 -29.67 23.33 7.67
CA PHE A 320 -30.08 23.40 9.08
C PHE A 320 -30.47 24.83 9.46
N ILE A 321 -31.31 24.97 10.48
CA ILE A 321 -31.69 26.25 11.08
C ILE A 321 -30.68 26.57 12.20
N PRO A 322 -29.89 27.65 12.09
CA PRO A 322 -28.90 27.97 13.12
C PRO A 322 -29.58 28.38 14.43
N VAL A 323 -28.96 28.00 15.55
CA VAL A 323 -29.48 28.26 16.90
C VAL A 323 -28.84 29.51 17.47
N ASP A 324 -29.66 30.44 17.99
CA ASP A 324 -29.16 31.64 18.66
C ASP A 324 -28.22 31.29 19.83
N GLY A 325 -27.14 32.06 19.95
CA GLY A 325 -26.06 31.82 20.91
C GLY A 325 -25.06 30.73 20.50
N SER A 326 -25.22 30.08 19.33
CA SER A 326 -24.29 29.10 18.79
C SER A 326 -23.43 29.67 17.66
N VAL A 327 -22.12 29.42 17.70
CA VAL A 327 -21.20 29.79 16.62
C VAL A 327 -20.83 28.56 15.81
N TYR A 328 -20.90 28.66 14.49
CA TYR A 328 -20.52 27.59 13.56
C TYR A 328 -19.14 27.88 13.01
N VAL A 329 -18.24 26.89 13.09
CA VAL A 329 -16.86 27.04 12.63
C VAL A 329 -16.82 27.00 11.10
N ASN A 330 -15.92 27.78 10.50
CA ASN A 330 -15.70 27.74 9.07
C ASN A 330 -15.18 26.36 8.64
N ASP A 331 -15.91 25.73 7.73
CA ASP A 331 -15.50 24.60 6.93
C ASP A 331 -15.53 25.00 5.44
N THR A 332 -14.34 25.24 4.92
CA THR A 332 -14.14 25.75 3.55
C THR A 332 -14.21 24.65 2.49
N THR A 333 -14.31 23.37 2.89
CA THR A 333 -14.23 22.21 1.99
C THR A 333 -15.48 21.37 2.07
N LEU A 334 -16.04 20.95 0.93
CA LEU A 334 -17.22 20.08 0.87
C LEU A 334 -16.86 18.58 0.87
N SER A 335 -15.76 18.21 1.50
CA SER A 335 -15.21 16.84 1.42
C SER A 335 -16.07 15.79 2.12
N ASP A 336 -16.79 16.15 3.17
CA ASP A 336 -17.73 15.29 3.89
C ASP A 336 -19.20 15.47 3.41
N GLY A 337 -19.39 16.27 2.35
CA GLY A 337 -20.70 16.60 1.80
C GLY A 337 -21.40 17.78 2.46
N ALA A 338 -20.78 18.45 3.43
CA ALA A 338 -21.25 19.70 4.05
C ALA A 338 -20.16 20.78 3.98
N GLY A 339 -20.55 22.04 4.14
CA GLY A 339 -19.60 23.16 4.21
C GLY A 339 -20.25 24.36 4.87
N ILE A 340 -19.47 25.14 5.61
CA ILE A 340 -19.97 26.29 6.38
C ILE A 340 -18.98 27.43 6.24
N ILE A 341 -19.44 28.63 5.88
CA ILE A 341 -18.57 29.81 5.90
C ILE A 341 -19.28 31.00 6.52
N ASN A 342 -18.62 31.64 7.48
CA ASN A 342 -19.00 32.94 8.02
C ASN A 342 -18.29 34.04 7.22
N ILE A 343 -19.07 34.99 6.70
CA ILE A 343 -18.60 36.08 5.84
C ILE A 343 -18.96 37.39 6.53
N PRO A 344 -17.98 38.19 6.98
CA PRO A 344 -18.22 39.52 7.52
C PRO A 344 -19.06 40.39 6.57
N PHE A 345 -19.94 41.22 7.11
CA PHE A 345 -20.75 42.14 6.30
C PHE A 345 -19.90 43.17 5.54
N ALA A 346 -18.66 43.42 5.96
CA ALA A 346 -17.74 44.32 5.28
C ALA A 346 -17.01 43.67 4.08
N ASP A 347 -17.09 42.35 3.95
CA ASP A 347 -16.44 41.60 2.88
C ASP A 347 -17.32 41.59 1.62
N PRO A 348 -16.76 41.30 0.43
CA PRO A 348 -17.53 41.25 -0.81
C PRO A 348 -18.72 40.27 -0.75
N ASP A 349 -19.81 40.62 -1.42
CA ASP A 349 -21.07 39.85 -1.52
C ASP A 349 -20.94 38.56 -2.37
N ASN A 350 -19.81 37.86 -2.28
CA ASN A 350 -19.55 36.61 -3.00
C ASN A 350 -18.66 35.64 -2.21
N TYR A 351 -18.75 34.35 -2.53
CA TYR A 351 -17.85 33.32 -2.03
C TYR A 351 -17.73 32.15 -3.01
N THR A 352 -16.53 31.61 -3.19
CA THR A 352 -16.28 30.48 -4.11
C THR A 352 -15.90 29.22 -3.34
N PHE A 353 -16.67 28.14 -3.56
CA PHE A 353 -16.30 26.78 -3.17
C PHE A 353 -15.50 26.13 -4.31
N TYR A 354 -14.34 25.54 -3.99
CA TYR A 354 -13.43 24.88 -4.94
C TYR A 354 -13.42 23.36 -4.76
N ASN A 355 -12.80 22.66 -5.71
CA ASN A 355 -12.55 21.21 -5.68
C ASN A 355 -13.83 20.36 -5.52
N LEU A 356 -14.92 20.82 -6.11
CA LEU A 356 -16.21 20.15 -6.08
C LEU A 356 -16.26 18.98 -7.07
N LEU A 357 -17.05 17.97 -6.73
CA LEU A 357 -17.19 16.76 -7.53
C LEU A 357 -17.95 17.06 -8.84
N PRO A 358 -17.46 16.57 -9.99
CA PRO A 358 -18.14 16.67 -11.28
C PRO A 358 -19.57 16.12 -11.24
N ASN A 359 -20.50 16.78 -11.95
CA ASN A 359 -21.91 16.38 -12.11
C ASN A 359 -22.71 16.28 -10.79
N GLU A 360 -22.15 16.70 -9.66
CA GLU A 360 -22.85 16.79 -8.40
C GLU A 360 -23.58 18.13 -8.27
N THR A 361 -24.75 18.08 -7.62
CA THR A 361 -25.55 19.28 -7.33
C THR A 361 -25.35 19.71 -5.89
N TYR A 362 -24.90 20.94 -5.70
CA TYR A 362 -24.69 21.52 -4.39
C TYR A 362 -25.79 22.54 -4.06
N TYR A 363 -26.24 22.53 -2.81
CA TYR A 363 -27.34 23.32 -2.28
C TYR A 363 -26.79 24.28 -1.24
N PHE A 364 -27.22 25.54 -1.29
CA PHE A 364 -26.70 26.62 -0.48
C PHE A 364 -27.83 27.36 0.23
N THR A 365 -27.65 27.65 1.51
CA THR A 365 -28.57 28.45 2.33
C THR A 365 -27.80 29.60 2.99
N LEU A 366 -28.38 30.79 3.05
CA LEU A 366 -27.70 32.00 3.54
C LEU A 366 -28.49 32.69 4.66
N TYR A 367 -27.89 32.75 5.85
CA TYR A 367 -28.46 33.42 7.03
C TYR A 367 -27.72 34.72 7.32
N ALA A 368 -28.47 35.79 7.62
CA ALA A 368 -27.90 37.01 8.19
C ALA A 368 -27.82 36.88 9.71
N TYR A 369 -26.75 37.39 10.33
CA TYR A 369 -26.63 37.39 11.79
C TYR A 369 -26.00 38.66 12.36
N ASN A 370 -26.19 38.86 13.66
CA ASN A 370 -25.54 39.89 14.47
C ASN A 370 -24.92 39.30 15.73
N GLY A 371 -23.94 40.00 16.30
CA GLY A 371 -23.28 39.58 17.55
C GLY A 371 -22.22 38.50 17.34
N SER A 372 -21.69 38.00 18.45
CA SER A 372 -20.61 37.01 18.48
C SER A 372 -20.70 36.13 19.72
N GLY A 373 -20.09 34.95 19.67
CA GLY A 373 -20.09 34.01 20.80
C GLY A 373 -21.52 33.66 21.24
N SER A 374 -21.74 33.61 22.56
CA SER A 374 -23.05 33.28 23.13
C SER A 374 -24.15 34.32 22.91
N GLN A 375 -23.84 35.49 22.33
CA GLN A 375 -24.79 36.56 22.04
C GLN A 375 -25.22 36.59 20.57
N VAL A 376 -24.67 35.71 19.72
CA VAL A 376 -25.00 35.71 18.29
C VAL A 376 -26.50 35.48 18.09
N LYS A 377 -27.08 36.22 17.14
CA LYS A 377 -28.50 36.14 16.79
C LYS A 377 -28.68 36.04 15.29
N TYR A 378 -29.33 34.97 14.83
CA TYR A 378 -29.58 34.70 13.42
C TYR A 378 -30.98 35.17 13.02
N LYS A 379 -31.10 35.68 11.80
CA LYS A 379 -32.41 35.88 11.20
C LYS A 379 -32.92 34.53 10.69
N ILE A 380 -33.91 33.96 11.36
CA ILE A 380 -34.46 32.63 11.03
C ILE A 380 -35.95 32.63 10.66
N ASN A 381 -36.64 33.78 10.81
CA ASN A 381 -38.04 33.94 10.43
C ASN A 381 -38.21 34.17 8.93
N ASN A 382 -39.42 33.93 8.39
CA ASN A 382 -39.76 34.12 6.97
C ASN A 382 -38.92 33.25 6.02
N THR A 383 -39.01 33.51 4.70
CA THR A 383 -38.31 32.73 3.68
C THR A 383 -36.81 33.01 3.68
N VAL A 384 -36.03 32.00 4.04
CA VAL A 384 -34.55 32.02 4.00
C VAL A 384 -34.07 31.93 2.54
N PRO A 385 -33.07 32.74 2.12
CA PRO A 385 -32.46 32.60 0.80
C PRO A 385 -31.79 31.25 0.60
N GLN A 386 -32.15 30.57 -0.48
CA GLN A 386 -31.58 29.29 -0.89
C GLN A 386 -31.30 29.28 -2.39
N THR A 387 -30.25 28.60 -2.82
CA THR A 387 -29.91 28.38 -4.23
C THR A 387 -29.21 27.04 -4.40
N ASN A 388 -29.03 26.57 -5.63
CA ASN A 388 -28.26 25.37 -5.94
C ASN A 388 -27.60 25.51 -7.31
N ALA A 389 -26.53 24.75 -7.53
CA ALA A 389 -25.90 24.62 -8.82
C ALA A 389 -25.28 23.23 -8.98
N THR A 390 -25.32 22.71 -10.21
CA THR A 390 -24.62 21.48 -10.59
C THR A 390 -23.24 21.84 -11.14
N VAL A 391 -22.21 21.15 -10.66
CA VAL A 391 -20.85 21.28 -11.19
C VAL A 391 -20.84 20.70 -12.62
N ASN A 392 -20.81 21.58 -13.61
CA ASN A 392 -20.76 21.17 -15.01
C ASN A 392 -19.32 20.83 -15.39
N ASN A 393 -18.98 19.55 -15.32
CA ASN A 393 -17.68 19.06 -15.76
C ASN A 393 -17.85 17.74 -16.55
N PRO A 394 -18.44 17.82 -17.76
CA PRO A 394 -18.66 16.63 -18.57
C PRO A 394 -17.31 15.98 -18.92
N LEU A 395 -17.29 14.64 -18.90
CA LEU A 395 -16.18 13.88 -19.48
C LEU A 395 -15.96 14.34 -20.93
N ALA A 396 -14.70 14.38 -21.36
CA ALA A 396 -14.38 14.62 -22.77
C ALA A 396 -15.03 13.54 -23.65
N ALA A 397 -15.25 13.83 -24.93
CA ALA A 397 -15.77 12.82 -25.85
C ALA A 397 -14.79 11.63 -25.94
N GLU A 398 -15.28 10.41 -25.75
CA GLU A 398 -14.47 9.19 -25.85
C GLU A 398 -13.74 9.15 -27.20
N PRO A 399 -12.44 8.80 -27.22
CA PRO A 399 -11.72 8.59 -28.49
C PRO A 399 -12.40 7.53 -29.36
N THR A 400 -12.38 7.75 -30.67
CA THR A 400 -13.03 6.82 -31.61
C THR A 400 -12.26 5.50 -31.75
N ASN A 401 -10.94 5.58 -31.84
CA ASN A 401 -10.06 4.47 -32.19
C ASN A 401 -9.00 4.24 -31.10
N TYR A 402 -8.56 2.99 -30.98
CA TYR A 402 -7.33 2.64 -30.27
C TYR A 402 -6.11 2.83 -31.18
N ILE A 403 -4.90 2.75 -30.61
CA ILE A 403 -3.66 2.53 -31.36
C ILE A 403 -3.75 1.27 -32.24
N THR A 404 -2.89 1.18 -33.26
CA THR A 404 -2.71 -0.03 -34.07
C THR A 404 -1.28 -0.54 -33.97
N ASP A 405 -1.01 -1.75 -34.48
CA ASP A 405 0.34 -2.33 -34.56
C ASP A 405 1.07 -2.35 -33.20
N PHE A 406 0.37 -2.71 -32.12
CA PHE A 406 0.98 -2.84 -30.81
C PHE A 406 1.89 -4.07 -30.80
N ASN A 407 3.21 -3.85 -30.77
CA ASN A 407 4.22 -4.89 -30.91
C ASN A 407 5.27 -4.83 -29.79
N ALA A 408 5.99 -5.94 -29.61
CA ALA A 408 7.20 -6.00 -28.81
C ALA A 408 8.40 -6.15 -29.75
N ASP A 409 9.31 -5.17 -29.72
CA ASP A 409 10.43 -5.06 -30.66
C ASP A 409 11.74 -5.55 -30.04
N THR A 410 12.05 -5.07 -28.83
CA THR A 410 13.23 -5.49 -28.08
C THR A 410 12.77 -6.45 -27.00
N ILE A 411 13.32 -7.66 -26.98
CA ILE A 411 13.05 -8.63 -25.91
C ILE A 411 14.40 -9.20 -25.51
N THR A 412 14.89 -8.80 -24.34
CA THR A 412 16.11 -9.35 -23.74
C THR A 412 15.75 -10.11 -22.47
N GLU A 413 16.75 -10.51 -21.70
CA GLU A 413 16.55 -11.13 -20.38
C GLU A 413 16.04 -10.14 -19.31
N SER A 414 16.21 -8.84 -19.53
CA SER A 414 15.87 -7.80 -18.56
C SER A 414 15.17 -6.59 -19.17
N GLU A 415 14.90 -6.60 -20.48
CA GLU A 415 14.25 -5.50 -21.17
C GLU A 415 13.13 -5.97 -22.09
N ILE A 416 12.05 -5.19 -22.13
CA ILE A 416 10.98 -5.30 -23.13
C ILE A 416 10.73 -3.92 -23.72
N GLY A 417 11.04 -3.78 -25.01
CA GLY A 417 10.73 -2.63 -25.84
C GLY A 417 9.41 -2.82 -26.55
N LEU A 418 8.50 -1.88 -26.39
CA LEU A 418 7.18 -1.84 -27.01
C LEU A 418 7.13 -0.75 -28.07
N SER A 419 6.35 -0.97 -29.13
CA SER A 419 6.00 0.05 -30.09
C SER A 419 4.55 -0.05 -30.54
N TRP A 420 4.04 1.07 -31.07
CA TRP A 420 2.71 1.14 -31.65
C TRP A 420 2.62 2.22 -32.74
N THR A 421 1.55 2.13 -33.53
CA THR A 421 1.11 3.19 -34.45
C THR A 421 0.00 3.98 -33.78
N ASP A 422 0.05 5.32 -33.89
CA ASP A 422 -0.99 6.19 -33.37
C ASP A 422 -2.37 5.82 -33.90
N ALA A 423 -3.39 6.00 -33.05
CA ALA A 423 -4.77 5.78 -33.45
C ALA A 423 -5.10 6.63 -34.69
N LEU A 424 -5.68 6.00 -35.71
CA LEU A 424 -6.16 6.73 -36.90
C LEU A 424 -7.14 7.82 -36.46
N PRO A 425 -7.04 9.05 -36.99
CA PRO A 425 -7.98 10.12 -36.69
C PRO A 425 -9.40 9.68 -37.08
N GLY A 426 -10.19 9.27 -36.08
CA GLY A 426 -11.63 9.03 -36.23
C GLY A 426 -12.41 10.32 -36.09
N ALA A 427 -13.71 10.23 -35.81
CA ALA A 427 -14.54 11.40 -35.50
C ALA A 427 -14.06 12.14 -34.23
N GLN A 428 -13.43 11.41 -33.30
CA GLN A 428 -12.76 11.92 -32.11
C GLN A 428 -11.34 11.38 -32.04
N THR A 429 -10.36 12.25 -32.28
CA THR A 429 -8.92 11.93 -32.18
C THR A 429 -8.54 11.85 -30.70
N PRO A 430 -7.71 10.88 -30.25
CA PRO A 430 -7.26 10.82 -28.86
C PRO A 430 -6.40 12.03 -28.46
N SER A 431 -6.38 12.33 -27.16
CA SER A 431 -5.46 13.29 -26.54
C SER A 431 -4.18 12.59 -26.07
N GLY A 432 -4.28 11.30 -25.73
CA GLY A 432 -3.16 10.50 -25.29
C GLY A 432 -3.52 9.03 -25.06
N TYR A 433 -2.57 8.30 -24.49
CA TYR A 433 -2.67 6.88 -24.20
C TYR A 433 -2.24 6.58 -22.77
N LEU A 434 -2.87 5.58 -22.16
CA LEU A 434 -2.49 5.01 -20.86
C LEU A 434 -2.05 3.57 -21.08
N LEU A 435 -0.77 3.28 -20.85
CA LEU A 435 -0.20 1.94 -20.85
C LEU A 435 -0.24 1.37 -19.43
N ILE A 436 -0.81 0.19 -19.25
CA ILE A 436 -0.81 -0.57 -18.00
C ILE A 436 -0.07 -1.88 -18.26
N ALA A 437 0.86 -2.24 -17.37
CA ALA A 437 1.65 -3.45 -17.45
C ALA A 437 1.67 -4.21 -16.11
N ASN A 438 1.77 -5.54 -16.14
CA ASN A 438 1.97 -6.39 -14.95
C ASN A 438 2.49 -7.78 -15.30
N ASN A 439 2.89 -8.57 -14.31
CA ASN A 439 3.35 -9.96 -14.47
C ASN A 439 2.32 -11.03 -14.02
N SER A 440 1.06 -10.63 -13.76
CA SER A 440 0.01 -11.51 -13.22
C SER A 440 -1.13 -11.79 -14.20
N ASN A 441 -1.16 -11.09 -15.35
CA ASN A 441 -2.27 -11.05 -16.30
C ASN A 441 -3.60 -10.56 -15.69
N SER A 442 -3.55 -9.84 -14.57
CA SER A 442 -4.73 -9.28 -13.93
C SER A 442 -4.83 -7.80 -14.26
N PHE A 443 -5.92 -7.39 -14.93
CA PHE A 443 -6.16 -5.99 -15.30
C PHE A 443 -7.50 -5.52 -14.75
N THR A 444 -7.51 -4.29 -14.26
CA THR A 444 -8.73 -3.51 -14.03
C THR A 444 -8.75 -2.39 -15.06
N ASP A 445 -9.87 -2.21 -15.76
CA ASP A 445 -9.97 -1.12 -16.75
C ASP A 445 -9.91 0.25 -16.04
N PRO A 446 -9.29 1.26 -16.68
CA PRO A 446 -9.17 2.59 -16.10
C PRO A 446 -10.54 3.24 -15.94
N ILE A 447 -10.71 3.98 -14.83
CA ILE A 447 -11.97 4.64 -14.49
C ILE A 447 -11.97 6.05 -15.08
N ASP A 448 -13.05 6.40 -15.78
CA ASP A 448 -13.25 7.76 -16.29
C ASP A 448 -13.21 8.81 -15.17
N GLY A 449 -12.68 9.99 -15.50
CA GLY A 449 -12.43 11.08 -14.57
C GLY A 449 -11.19 10.90 -13.69
N THR A 450 -10.52 9.75 -13.76
CA THR A 450 -9.30 9.46 -12.98
C THR A 450 -8.04 9.64 -13.82
N VAL A 451 -7.03 10.32 -13.28
CA VAL A 451 -5.69 10.38 -13.87
C VAL A 451 -4.78 9.43 -13.10
N TYR A 452 -4.17 8.48 -13.81
CA TYR A 452 -3.17 7.58 -13.24
C TYR A 452 -1.80 8.24 -13.34
N SER A 453 -1.05 8.20 -12.24
CA SER A 453 0.32 8.73 -12.21
C SER A 453 1.27 7.77 -12.91
N ASP A 454 2.34 8.31 -13.48
CA ASP A 454 3.37 7.50 -14.12
C ASP A 454 4.15 6.72 -13.06
N ASP A 455 4.25 5.42 -13.30
CA ASP A 455 5.06 4.43 -12.63
C ASP A 455 5.78 3.64 -13.72
N ASN A 456 7.10 3.83 -13.79
CA ASN A 456 7.95 3.20 -14.79
C ASN A 456 8.61 1.90 -14.29
N ILE A 457 8.33 1.44 -13.06
CA ILE A 457 9.08 0.36 -12.40
C ILE A 457 8.34 -0.98 -12.52
N LEU A 458 8.31 -1.56 -13.72
CA LEU A 458 7.65 -2.86 -13.95
C LEU A 458 8.31 -4.03 -13.20
N SER A 459 9.53 -3.87 -12.69
CA SER A 459 10.24 -4.89 -11.93
C SER A 459 9.57 -5.26 -10.60
N ASP A 460 8.71 -4.40 -10.05
CA ASP A 460 7.95 -4.69 -8.82
C ASP A 460 6.66 -5.49 -9.06
N GLY A 461 6.33 -5.77 -10.33
CA GLY A 461 5.19 -6.55 -10.76
C GLY A 461 4.08 -5.74 -11.44
N SER A 462 4.13 -4.41 -11.43
CA SER A 462 3.17 -3.55 -12.15
C SER A 462 3.81 -2.26 -12.66
N ALA A 463 3.24 -1.63 -13.69
CA ALA A 463 3.62 -0.29 -14.14
C ALA A 463 2.46 0.41 -14.85
N THR A 464 2.46 1.74 -14.84
CA THR A 464 1.44 2.57 -15.50
C THR A 464 2.08 3.80 -16.13
N LEU A 465 1.85 4.09 -17.40
CA LEU A 465 2.52 5.20 -18.11
C LEU A 465 1.56 5.96 -19.03
N ASN A 466 1.67 7.29 -19.04
CA ASN A 466 0.91 8.17 -19.91
C ASN A 466 1.75 8.63 -21.11
N PHE A 467 1.15 8.60 -22.29
CA PHE A 467 1.74 9.10 -23.53
C PHE A 467 0.83 10.15 -24.17
N THR A 468 1.40 11.14 -24.84
CA THR A 468 0.64 12.13 -25.60
C THR A 468 0.38 11.62 -27.01
N TYR A 469 -0.80 11.88 -27.57
CA TYR A 469 -1.13 11.54 -28.96
C TYR A 469 -0.15 12.22 -29.94
N ALA A 470 0.32 11.50 -30.96
CA ALA A 470 1.34 11.98 -31.89
C ALA A 470 2.68 12.37 -31.21
N GLY A 471 2.93 11.83 -30.02
CA GLY A 471 4.18 11.95 -29.27
C GLY A 471 5.11 10.76 -29.52
N VAL A 472 5.69 10.24 -28.44
CA VAL A 472 6.51 9.02 -28.50
C VAL A 472 5.59 7.82 -28.67
N ASN A 473 5.92 6.94 -29.62
CA ASN A 473 5.14 5.77 -29.99
C ASN A 473 5.85 4.44 -29.64
N ASN A 474 6.77 4.51 -28.69
CA ASN A 474 7.54 3.37 -28.19
C ASN A 474 7.94 3.60 -26.74
N TYR A 475 8.21 2.53 -26.01
CA TYR A 475 8.71 2.59 -24.65
C TYR A 475 9.51 1.34 -24.29
N ASN A 476 10.64 1.49 -23.59
CA ASN A 476 11.47 0.38 -23.13
C ASN A 476 11.38 0.23 -21.61
N PHE A 477 10.87 -0.92 -21.16
CA PHE A 477 11.00 -1.34 -19.77
C PHE A 477 12.34 -2.04 -19.58
N SER A 478 13.05 -1.73 -18.49
CA SER A 478 14.34 -2.34 -18.13
C SER A 478 14.28 -2.95 -16.72
N ASN A 479 15.34 -3.66 -16.33
CA ASN A 479 15.46 -4.35 -15.02
C ASN A 479 14.36 -5.40 -14.77
N LEU A 480 13.82 -6.00 -15.82
CA LEU A 480 12.82 -7.04 -15.73
C LEU A 480 13.44 -8.38 -15.31
N LEU A 481 12.60 -9.24 -14.75
CA LEU A 481 13.00 -10.59 -14.36
C LEU A 481 13.05 -11.49 -15.59
N SER A 482 14.15 -12.22 -15.78
CA SER A 482 14.34 -13.12 -16.92
C SER A 482 13.39 -14.32 -16.90
N GLY A 483 12.97 -14.79 -18.07
CA GLY A 483 12.02 -15.90 -18.21
C GLY A 483 10.61 -15.63 -17.63
N VAL A 484 10.29 -14.39 -17.26
CA VAL A 484 8.97 -14.01 -16.74
C VAL A 484 8.09 -13.48 -17.87
N THR A 485 6.81 -13.87 -17.85
CA THR A 485 5.79 -13.32 -18.74
C THR A 485 5.27 -11.99 -18.20
N TYR A 486 5.38 -10.94 -18.98
CA TYR A 486 4.78 -9.64 -18.74
C TYR A 486 3.61 -9.41 -19.70
N TYR A 487 2.57 -8.77 -19.20
CA TYR A 487 1.34 -8.48 -19.90
C TYR A 487 1.15 -6.98 -19.98
N PHE A 488 0.67 -6.50 -21.13
CA PHE A 488 0.51 -5.08 -21.43
C PHE A 488 -0.87 -4.81 -22.01
N ARG A 489 -1.48 -3.68 -21.62
CA ARG A 489 -2.68 -3.09 -22.25
C ARG A 489 -2.49 -1.61 -22.42
N ILE A 490 -2.98 -1.06 -23.53
CA ILE A 490 -2.89 0.39 -23.78
C ILE A 490 -4.25 0.95 -24.20
N TYR A 491 -4.69 1.96 -23.46
CA TYR A 491 -6.00 2.59 -23.56
C TYR A 491 -5.86 3.97 -24.18
N SER A 492 -6.68 4.30 -25.18
CA SER A 492 -6.76 5.67 -25.70
C SER A 492 -7.66 6.52 -24.81
N TYR A 493 -7.29 7.77 -24.55
CA TYR A 493 -8.12 8.70 -23.79
C TYR A 493 -8.22 10.09 -24.42
N ASN A 494 -9.27 10.80 -24.04
CA ASN A 494 -9.44 12.23 -24.27
C ASN A 494 -9.60 13.00 -22.97
N GLY A 495 -9.30 14.30 -22.99
CA GLY A 495 -9.48 15.17 -21.84
C GLY A 495 -8.37 15.07 -20.79
N SER A 496 -8.44 15.96 -19.80
CA SER A 496 -7.43 16.14 -18.75
C SER A 496 -8.07 16.17 -17.37
N GLY A 497 -7.32 15.74 -16.34
CA GLY A 497 -7.82 15.72 -14.97
C GLY A 497 -9.15 14.98 -14.85
N SER A 498 -10.09 15.57 -14.13
CA SER A 498 -11.46 15.08 -13.94
C SER A 498 -12.33 14.94 -15.21
N GLN A 499 -11.89 15.44 -16.37
CA GLN A 499 -12.58 15.27 -17.66
C GLN A 499 -12.05 14.08 -18.47
N ARG A 500 -11.07 13.34 -17.94
CA ARG A 500 -10.42 12.26 -18.67
C ARG A 500 -11.41 11.13 -18.99
N ASN A 501 -11.53 10.76 -20.26
CA ASN A 501 -12.43 9.71 -20.73
C ASN A 501 -11.63 8.65 -21.49
N TYR A 502 -11.58 7.44 -20.93
CA TYR A 502 -10.86 6.31 -21.48
C TYR A 502 -11.77 5.46 -22.36
N LYS A 503 -11.25 5.07 -23.52
CA LYS A 503 -11.87 4.03 -24.31
C LYS A 503 -11.66 2.68 -23.61
N THR A 504 -12.73 2.10 -23.07
CA THR A 504 -12.72 0.80 -22.36
C THR A 504 -13.59 -0.28 -23.02
N ASN A 505 -14.29 0.10 -24.09
CA ASN A 505 -15.13 -0.81 -24.89
C ASN A 505 -14.37 -1.39 -26.10
N ALA A 506 -14.95 -2.39 -26.76
CA ALA A 506 -14.33 -3.14 -27.86
C ALA A 506 -13.03 -3.87 -27.44
N THR A 507 -12.27 -4.38 -28.41
CA THR A 507 -11.02 -5.11 -28.13
C THR A 507 -9.91 -4.12 -27.81
N ILE A 508 -9.49 -4.10 -26.54
CA ILE A 508 -8.36 -3.30 -26.06
C ILE A 508 -7.06 -3.89 -26.62
N PRO A 509 -6.16 -3.08 -27.22
CA PRO A 509 -4.85 -3.54 -27.64
C PRO A 509 -4.07 -4.12 -26.46
N SER A 510 -3.59 -5.35 -26.61
CA SER A 510 -2.87 -6.06 -25.57
C SER A 510 -1.73 -6.90 -26.14
N LEU A 511 -0.73 -7.13 -25.30
CA LEU A 511 0.44 -7.96 -25.59
C LEU A 511 0.77 -8.82 -24.37
N SER A 512 1.33 -10.01 -24.62
CA SER A 512 2.02 -10.81 -23.61
C SER A 512 3.39 -11.18 -24.15
N VAL A 513 4.42 -10.87 -23.40
CA VAL A 513 5.82 -11.04 -23.82
C VAL A 513 6.57 -11.75 -22.70
N VAL A 514 7.31 -12.79 -23.07
CA VAL A 514 8.21 -13.47 -22.14
C VAL A 514 9.60 -12.87 -22.35
N THR A 515 10.17 -12.27 -21.32
CA THR A 515 11.61 -11.90 -21.34
C THR A 515 12.41 -13.14 -21.68
N GLN A 516 13.50 -13.00 -22.44
CA GLN A 516 14.36 -14.14 -22.74
C GLN A 516 14.77 -14.82 -21.44
N SER A 517 14.81 -16.15 -21.42
CA SER A 517 15.52 -16.85 -20.36
C SER A 517 16.95 -16.33 -20.40
N GLY A 518 17.44 -15.78 -19.30
CA GLY A 518 18.82 -15.31 -19.26
C GLY A 518 19.73 -16.45 -19.69
N SER A 519 20.76 -16.14 -20.46
CA SER A 519 21.89 -17.05 -20.61
C SER A 519 22.63 -17.07 -19.26
N GLN A 520 21.97 -17.61 -18.25
CA GLN A 520 22.49 -17.73 -16.91
C GLN A 520 23.63 -18.75 -17.01
N ASN A 521 24.86 -18.27 -16.91
CA ASN A 521 26.02 -19.13 -16.69
C ASN A 521 25.86 -19.72 -15.28
N TYR A 522 25.02 -20.75 -15.16
CA TYR A 522 25.07 -21.67 -14.04
C TYR A 522 26.44 -22.32 -14.09
N SER A 523 27.34 -21.89 -13.21
CA SER A 523 28.60 -22.58 -13.07
C SER A 523 28.38 -23.65 -12.02
N SER A 524 27.99 -24.83 -12.50
CA SER A 524 27.97 -26.07 -11.74
C SER A 524 28.95 -27.05 -12.36
N VAL A 525 29.49 -27.93 -11.54
CA VAL A 525 30.40 -28.98 -11.97
C VAL A 525 29.88 -30.32 -11.50
N LEU A 526 30.04 -31.36 -12.32
CA LEU A 526 29.76 -32.73 -11.91
C LEU A 526 30.69 -33.07 -10.74
N LEU A 527 30.11 -33.31 -9.56
CA LEU A 527 30.84 -33.83 -8.42
C LEU A 527 31.04 -35.33 -8.58
N ASP A 528 29.96 -36.08 -8.79
CA ASP A 528 30.01 -37.53 -8.90
C ASP A 528 28.79 -38.08 -9.66
N ASP A 529 29.02 -38.99 -10.60
CA ASP A 529 28.00 -39.74 -11.36
C ASP A 529 27.88 -41.20 -10.90
N PHE A 530 28.65 -41.60 -9.89
CA PHE A 530 28.68 -42.95 -9.33
C PHE A 530 28.83 -44.09 -10.37
N ASN A 531 29.34 -43.80 -11.58
CA ASN A 531 29.48 -44.76 -12.69
C ASN A 531 30.69 -45.68 -12.49
N ARG A 532 30.63 -46.42 -11.39
CA ARG A 532 31.65 -47.37 -10.90
C ARG A 532 31.02 -48.76 -10.74
N ALA A 533 31.86 -49.78 -10.64
CA ALA A 533 31.40 -51.15 -10.41
C ALA A 533 30.68 -51.30 -9.07
N ASN A 534 29.72 -52.23 -8.99
CA ASN A 534 28.99 -52.50 -7.75
C ASN A 534 29.95 -52.78 -6.59
N ASN A 535 29.72 -52.14 -5.45
CA ASN A 535 30.58 -52.22 -4.28
C ASN A 535 29.77 -51.94 -3.00
N SER A 536 30.19 -52.54 -1.88
CA SER A 536 29.59 -52.33 -0.55
C SER A 536 30.09 -51.07 0.17
N VAL A 537 30.85 -50.23 -0.53
CA VAL A 537 31.33 -48.91 -0.11
C VAL A 537 31.38 -47.99 -1.34
N LEU A 538 31.19 -46.68 -1.17
CA LEU A 538 31.20 -45.67 -2.24
C LEU A 538 32.60 -45.35 -2.77
N GLY A 539 33.60 -45.31 -1.89
CA GLY A 539 35.00 -45.02 -2.22
C GLY A 539 35.25 -43.60 -2.71
N ASN A 540 36.31 -43.43 -3.50
CA ASN A 540 36.72 -42.14 -4.06
C ASN A 540 36.03 -41.87 -5.40
N THR A 541 35.70 -40.60 -5.63
CA THR A 541 35.37 -40.06 -6.95
C THR A 541 36.61 -40.11 -7.85
N LEU A 542 36.45 -40.54 -9.10
CA LEU A 542 37.57 -40.75 -10.04
C LEU A 542 37.82 -39.54 -10.97
N SER A 543 36.83 -38.66 -11.17
CA SER A 543 36.89 -37.47 -12.03
C SER A 543 35.62 -36.61 -11.85
N PRO A 544 35.66 -35.27 -11.98
CA PRO A 544 36.84 -34.42 -12.24
C PRO A 544 37.63 -34.07 -10.97
N PHE A 545 37.12 -34.37 -9.78
CA PHE A 545 37.80 -34.14 -8.49
C PHE A 545 38.07 -35.45 -7.77
N SER A 546 39.18 -35.49 -7.02
CA SER A 546 39.50 -36.60 -6.11
C SER A 546 38.90 -36.34 -4.73
N VAL A 547 37.59 -36.59 -4.58
CA VAL A 547 36.86 -36.48 -3.31
C VAL A 547 36.56 -37.88 -2.76
N THR A 548 36.59 -38.06 -1.45
CA THR A 548 36.25 -39.33 -0.79
C THR A 548 34.87 -39.23 -0.15
N TRP A 549 33.96 -40.13 -0.53
CA TRP A 549 32.69 -40.29 0.17
C TRP A 549 32.89 -41.07 1.47
N GLN A 550 32.47 -40.46 2.58
CA GLN A 550 32.47 -41.06 3.91
C GLN A 550 31.07 -41.54 4.26
N GLU A 551 30.97 -42.64 5.01
CA GLU A 551 29.70 -43.33 5.27
C GLU A 551 29.45 -43.47 6.77
N THR A 552 28.21 -43.26 7.18
CA THR A 552 27.69 -43.59 8.51
C THR A 552 26.46 -44.47 8.32
N GLU A 553 26.64 -45.78 8.55
CA GLU A 553 25.61 -46.80 8.33
C GLU A 553 25.08 -47.36 9.64
N THR A 554 23.78 -47.66 9.66
CA THR A 554 23.17 -48.41 10.77
C THR A 554 23.75 -49.82 10.88
N VAL A 555 23.94 -50.49 9.74
CA VAL A 555 24.51 -51.83 9.64
C VAL A 555 25.64 -51.80 8.62
N SER A 556 26.87 -51.71 9.13
CA SER A 556 28.08 -51.62 8.30
C SER A 556 28.79 -52.97 8.11
N PRO A 557 29.36 -53.25 6.92
CA PRO A 557 29.14 -52.54 5.65
C PRO A 557 27.90 -53.04 4.91
N GLY A 558 27.37 -52.23 4.00
CA GLY A 558 26.42 -52.67 2.99
C GLY A 558 25.01 -52.09 3.11
N SER A 559 24.79 -51.11 3.99
CA SER A 559 23.54 -50.33 3.97
C SER A 559 23.58 -49.22 2.91
N ILE A 560 24.76 -48.68 2.60
CA ILE A 560 25.04 -47.77 1.47
C ILE A 560 25.91 -48.55 0.49
N ILE A 561 25.45 -48.67 -0.76
CA ILE A 561 26.14 -49.43 -1.79
C ILE A 561 26.18 -48.67 -3.11
N LEU A 562 27.20 -48.96 -3.91
CA LEU A 562 27.18 -48.70 -5.34
C LEU A 562 26.42 -49.83 -6.03
N SER A 563 25.35 -49.50 -6.75
CA SER A 563 24.50 -50.52 -7.40
C SER A 563 23.98 -50.04 -8.75
N TYR A 564 24.58 -50.55 -9.82
CA TYR A 564 24.25 -50.21 -11.21
C TYR A 564 24.40 -48.70 -11.48
N GLY A 565 25.60 -48.17 -11.23
CA GLY A 565 25.98 -46.79 -11.56
C GLY A 565 25.30 -45.72 -10.71
N LYS A 566 24.97 -46.00 -9.44
CA LYS A 566 24.28 -45.07 -8.54
C LYS A 566 24.54 -45.44 -7.10
N ILE A 567 24.36 -44.47 -6.20
CA ILE A 567 24.28 -44.73 -4.78
C ILE A 567 22.89 -45.28 -4.45
N LYS A 568 22.85 -46.37 -3.68
CA LYS A 568 21.63 -46.94 -3.10
C LYS A 568 21.81 -47.10 -1.60
N SER A 569 20.93 -46.47 -0.83
CA SER A 569 20.83 -46.63 0.61
C SER A 569 19.59 -47.45 0.96
N ALA A 570 19.78 -48.52 1.71
CA ALA A 570 18.72 -49.41 2.17
C ALA A 570 19.13 -50.05 3.49
N GLY A 571 18.17 -50.30 4.38
CA GLY A 571 18.45 -50.94 5.66
C GLY A 571 17.31 -51.83 6.11
N THR A 572 17.64 -52.93 6.78
CA THR A 572 16.65 -53.85 7.36
C THR A 572 16.45 -53.65 8.87
N THR A 573 17.23 -52.74 9.47
CA THR A 573 17.24 -52.43 10.89
C THR A 573 17.00 -50.94 11.07
N ALA A 574 15.97 -50.52 11.82
CA ALA A 574 15.63 -49.11 12.00
C ALA A 574 16.87 -48.23 12.29
N GLY A 575 17.06 -47.18 11.49
CA GLY A 575 18.25 -46.34 11.58
C GLY A 575 18.37 -45.34 10.44
N ARG A 576 19.61 -44.95 10.15
CA ARG A 576 19.96 -43.92 9.17
C ARG A 576 21.21 -44.31 8.40
N GLU A 577 21.16 -44.09 7.10
CA GLU A 577 22.31 -44.17 6.21
C GLU A 577 22.65 -42.77 5.74
N PHE A 578 23.79 -42.26 6.17
CA PHE A 578 24.28 -40.96 5.77
C PHE A 578 25.62 -41.12 5.04
N SER A 579 25.72 -40.55 3.85
CA SER A 579 27.00 -40.39 3.15
C SER A 579 27.30 -38.92 2.95
N TYR A 580 28.58 -38.55 3.03
CA TYR A 580 28.99 -37.16 2.84
C TYR A 580 30.34 -37.05 2.14
N ALA A 581 30.55 -35.88 1.54
CA ALA A 581 31.79 -35.47 0.90
C ALA A 581 32.22 -34.11 1.45
N ASP A 582 33.52 -33.95 1.71
CA ASP A 582 34.13 -32.66 2.08
C ASP A 582 34.55 -31.91 0.81
N LEU A 583 33.92 -30.77 0.56
CA LEU A 583 34.15 -29.94 -0.61
C LEU A 583 35.20 -28.85 -0.39
N SER A 584 35.79 -28.76 0.81
CA SER A 584 36.82 -27.75 1.12
C SER A 584 38.07 -27.87 0.25
N SER A 585 38.33 -29.05 -0.32
CA SER A 585 39.44 -29.32 -1.25
C SER A 585 39.08 -29.12 -2.73
N VAL A 586 37.80 -28.86 -3.05
CA VAL A 586 37.33 -28.64 -4.42
C VAL A 586 37.61 -27.19 -4.80
N SER A 587 38.69 -26.96 -5.55
CA SER A 587 39.06 -25.63 -6.06
C SER A 587 37.89 -25.02 -6.84
N GLY A 588 37.42 -23.83 -6.43
CA GLY A 588 36.30 -23.13 -7.06
C GLY A 588 34.93 -23.39 -6.40
N TYR A 589 34.82 -24.27 -5.40
CA TYR A 589 33.58 -24.43 -4.65
C TYR A 589 33.36 -23.24 -3.69
N PRO A 590 32.24 -22.50 -3.81
CA PRO A 590 31.96 -21.35 -2.95
C PRO A 590 31.37 -21.83 -1.61
N SER A 591 32.22 -22.11 -0.62
CA SER A 591 31.77 -22.67 0.66
C SER A 591 31.00 -21.67 1.56
N VAL A 592 31.10 -20.37 1.29
CA VAL A 592 30.28 -19.33 1.94
C VAL A 592 29.36 -18.70 0.89
N TYR A 593 28.12 -19.16 0.84
CA TYR A 593 27.21 -18.92 -0.28
C TYR A 593 26.90 -17.44 -0.52
N LYS A 594 26.71 -16.68 0.55
CA LYS A 594 26.40 -15.23 0.48
C LYS A 594 27.53 -14.43 -0.17
N ASN A 595 28.77 -14.92 -0.11
CA ASN A 595 29.92 -14.23 -0.66
C ASN A 595 30.15 -14.57 -2.14
N SER A 596 29.38 -15.50 -2.72
CA SER A 596 29.56 -15.84 -4.13
C SER A 596 29.17 -14.68 -5.02
N GLY A 597 29.96 -14.47 -6.07
CA GLY A 597 29.61 -13.56 -7.15
C GLY A 597 28.66 -14.15 -8.19
N ASN A 598 28.48 -15.47 -8.18
CA ASN A 598 27.71 -16.22 -9.16
C ASN A 598 26.43 -16.76 -8.52
N ILE A 599 25.39 -16.97 -9.33
CA ILE A 599 24.26 -17.79 -8.91
C ILE A 599 24.78 -19.21 -8.69
N LEU A 600 24.53 -19.75 -7.51
CA LEU A 600 24.93 -21.09 -7.14
C LEU A 600 23.90 -22.09 -7.66
N GLU A 601 24.33 -23.18 -8.27
CA GLU A 601 23.45 -24.24 -8.77
C GLU A 601 23.85 -25.60 -8.20
N TRP A 602 22.86 -26.33 -7.67
CA TRP A 602 22.95 -27.75 -7.36
C TRP A 602 21.95 -28.51 -8.22
N SER A 603 22.32 -29.71 -8.66
CA SER A 603 21.35 -30.62 -9.26
C SER A 603 21.65 -32.08 -8.95
N VAL A 604 20.60 -32.89 -8.85
CA VAL A 604 20.71 -34.32 -8.50
C VAL A 604 19.52 -35.09 -9.07
N ASN A 605 19.77 -36.33 -9.49
CA ASN A 605 18.71 -37.31 -9.70
C ASN A 605 18.45 -38.06 -8.39
N MET A 606 17.20 -38.11 -7.94
CA MET A 606 16.82 -38.80 -6.69
C MET A 606 15.51 -39.56 -6.80
N LYS A 607 15.38 -40.63 -6.02
CA LYS A 607 14.14 -41.42 -5.91
C LYS A 607 14.11 -42.26 -4.64
N GLN A 608 12.95 -42.38 -4.00
CA GLN A 608 12.67 -43.31 -2.91
C GLN A 608 11.53 -44.29 -3.27
N THR A 609 11.40 -45.41 -2.56
CA THR A 609 10.44 -46.50 -2.93
C THR A 609 9.03 -46.36 -2.34
N ARG A 610 8.86 -45.59 -1.27
CA ARG A 610 7.59 -45.44 -0.53
C ARG A 610 6.70 -44.38 -1.15
N LEU A 611 5.39 -44.46 -0.98
CA LEU A 611 4.51 -43.41 -1.49
C LEU A 611 4.63 -42.15 -0.62
N ASP A 612 4.48 -42.30 0.69
CA ASP A 612 4.45 -41.17 1.62
C ASP A 612 5.49 -41.35 2.76
N PRO A 613 6.76 -40.93 2.56
CA PRO A 613 7.77 -40.96 3.62
C PRO A 613 7.41 -40.02 4.80
N SER A 614 7.40 -40.52 6.04
CA SER A 614 7.01 -39.73 7.23
C SER A 614 8.09 -38.80 7.83
N GLY A 615 9.27 -38.72 7.20
CA GLY A 615 10.39 -37.86 7.56
C GLY A 615 11.48 -38.51 8.44
N PHE A 616 12.10 -37.70 9.30
CA PHE A 616 13.41 -37.97 9.90
C PHE A 616 13.40 -38.29 11.40
N ASP A 617 12.24 -38.44 12.04
CA ASP A 617 12.18 -38.92 13.44
C ASP A 617 12.47 -40.43 13.52
N ASN A 618 12.69 -40.94 14.73
CA ASN A 618 12.90 -42.38 14.92
C ASN A 618 11.68 -43.17 14.44
N ASN A 619 11.94 -44.27 13.73
CA ASN A 619 10.93 -45.13 13.12
C ASN A 619 10.09 -44.47 12.00
N ASN A 620 10.61 -43.39 11.38
CA ASN A 620 10.05 -42.81 10.18
C ASN A 620 10.89 -43.12 8.94
N TYR A 621 10.37 -42.76 7.76
CA TYR A 621 11.08 -42.86 6.49
C TYR A 621 11.29 -41.49 5.87
N GLY A 622 12.51 -41.16 5.47
CA GLY A 622 12.81 -39.84 4.92
C GLY A 622 14.07 -39.84 4.07
N MET A 623 14.08 -39.01 3.03
CA MET A 623 15.18 -38.89 2.07
C MET A 623 15.67 -37.43 2.05
N ALA A 624 16.99 -37.21 2.07
CA ALA A 624 17.56 -35.87 1.89
C ALA A 624 18.79 -35.87 0.98
N PHE A 625 18.88 -34.86 0.12
CA PHE A 625 20.12 -34.41 -0.51
C PHE A 625 20.58 -33.11 0.14
N ILE A 626 21.77 -33.13 0.74
CA ILE A 626 22.34 -32.00 1.48
C ILE A 626 23.08 -31.08 0.51
N LEU A 627 22.58 -29.85 0.33
CA LEU A 627 23.19 -28.86 -0.54
C LEU A 627 24.49 -28.31 0.06
N GLY A 628 24.52 -28.15 1.37
CA GLY A 628 25.68 -27.71 2.13
C GLY A 628 25.42 -27.73 3.64
N LYS A 629 26.47 -28.00 4.40
CA LYS A 629 26.41 -28.17 5.86
C LYS A 629 27.73 -27.78 6.51
N THR A 630 27.67 -27.27 7.75
CA THR A 630 28.85 -26.80 8.50
C THR A 630 29.72 -27.89 9.14
N THR A 631 29.20 -29.11 9.30
CA THR A 631 29.91 -30.24 9.93
C THR A 631 29.61 -31.53 9.17
N SER A 632 30.50 -32.51 9.27
CA SER A 632 30.36 -33.84 8.68
C SER A 632 29.42 -34.78 9.45
N ASP A 633 29.08 -34.46 10.71
CA ASP A 633 28.26 -35.30 11.57
C ASP A 633 26.75 -35.10 11.30
N LEU A 634 26.02 -36.19 11.13
CA LEU A 634 24.57 -36.18 10.86
C LEU A 634 23.73 -35.52 11.98
N THR A 635 24.25 -35.46 13.21
CA THR A 635 23.56 -34.99 14.42
C THR A 635 23.87 -33.55 14.82
N THR A 636 24.85 -32.91 14.19
CA THR A 636 25.30 -31.54 14.50
C THR A 636 25.34 -30.68 13.25
N GLY A 637 25.56 -29.36 13.37
CA GLY A 637 25.74 -28.45 12.23
C GLY A 637 24.46 -28.02 11.51
N SER A 638 24.55 -26.91 10.77
CA SER A 638 23.40 -26.26 10.12
C SER A 638 23.64 -26.11 8.62
N GLY A 639 22.58 -25.91 7.83
CA GLY A 639 22.68 -25.86 6.38
C GLY A 639 21.36 -25.96 5.64
N TYR A 640 21.42 -26.38 4.38
CA TYR A 640 20.27 -26.51 3.47
C TYR A 640 20.24 -27.89 2.82
N ALA A 641 19.04 -28.41 2.60
CA ALA A 641 18.81 -29.69 1.96
C ALA A 641 17.52 -29.69 1.14
N VAL A 642 17.51 -30.51 0.10
CA VAL A 642 16.27 -30.95 -0.55
C VAL A 642 15.80 -32.23 0.13
N ILE A 643 14.58 -32.24 0.63
CA ILE A 643 14.04 -33.33 1.44
C ILE A 643 12.69 -33.83 0.94
N LEU A 644 12.49 -35.14 1.08
CA LEU A 644 11.20 -35.82 0.96
C LEU A 644 10.87 -36.49 2.28
N GLY A 645 9.71 -36.09 2.82
CA GLY A 645 9.02 -36.75 3.91
C GLY A 645 8.65 -35.83 5.06
N GLN A 646 7.38 -35.88 5.48
CA GLN A 646 6.82 -35.11 6.59
C GLN A 646 5.69 -35.85 7.32
N SER A 647 5.59 -35.68 8.63
CA SER A 647 4.57 -36.38 9.42
C SER A 647 3.16 -35.84 9.16
N GLY A 648 2.24 -36.70 8.72
CA GLY A 648 0.78 -36.47 8.80
C GLY A 648 0.11 -35.70 7.65
N SER A 649 0.68 -35.68 6.44
CA SER A 649 0.12 -34.96 5.27
C SER A 649 0.67 -35.49 3.93
N THR A 650 0.29 -34.88 2.80
CA THR A 650 0.87 -35.07 1.45
C THR A 650 2.35 -34.72 1.42
N ASP A 651 3.21 -35.54 0.79
CA ASP A 651 4.68 -35.42 0.88
C ASP A 651 5.25 -34.54 -0.24
N ALA A 652 5.13 -33.23 -0.06
CA ALA A 652 5.73 -32.28 -0.98
C ALA A 652 7.26 -32.43 -1.05
N ILE A 653 7.86 -32.16 -2.21
CA ILE A 653 9.30 -31.90 -2.29
C ILE A 653 9.60 -30.56 -1.62
N ARG A 654 10.62 -30.53 -0.76
CA ARG A 654 10.93 -29.34 0.05
C ARG A 654 12.38 -28.96 -0.08
N LEU A 655 12.65 -27.70 -0.40
CA LEU A 655 13.90 -27.06 -0.04
C LEU A 655 13.76 -26.60 1.41
N ALA A 656 14.59 -27.13 2.31
CA ALA A 656 14.52 -26.83 3.72
C ALA A 656 15.87 -26.41 4.27
N LYS A 657 15.85 -25.42 5.17
CA LYS A 657 16.98 -25.12 6.04
C LYS A 657 16.91 -26.01 7.27
N PHE A 658 18.05 -26.36 7.85
CA PHE A 658 18.10 -27.15 9.07
C PHE A 658 19.13 -26.63 10.08
N THR A 659 18.88 -26.90 11.37
CA THR A 659 19.80 -26.57 12.44
C THR A 659 20.10 -27.78 13.33
N ASN A 660 21.34 -27.85 13.82
CA ASN A 660 21.80 -28.91 14.72
C ASN A 660 21.60 -30.33 14.17
N GLY A 661 21.87 -30.58 12.89
CA GLY A 661 21.77 -31.92 12.29
C GLY A 661 20.55 -32.12 11.40
N VAL A 662 20.51 -33.28 10.75
CA VAL A 662 19.50 -33.67 9.74
C VAL A 662 18.65 -34.86 10.21
N ASN A 663 18.67 -35.12 11.52
CA ASN A 663 18.20 -36.36 12.12
C ASN A 663 16.91 -36.25 12.95
N ALA A 664 16.10 -35.21 12.72
CA ALA A 664 14.76 -35.10 13.31
C ALA A 664 13.92 -34.16 12.46
N ASN A 665 12.61 -34.39 12.38
CA ASN A 665 11.69 -33.54 11.61
C ASN A 665 11.68 -32.10 12.13
N SER A 666 11.75 -31.93 13.45
CA SER A 666 11.76 -30.64 14.13
C SER A 666 12.98 -29.76 13.82
N ARG A 667 14.02 -30.32 13.19
CA ARG A 667 15.24 -29.59 12.83
C ARG A 667 15.13 -28.91 11.47
N PHE A 668 14.13 -29.24 10.66
CA PHE A 668 13.92 -28.68 9.33
C PHE A 668 12.87 -27.56 9.35
N THR A 669 13.11 -26.53 8.54
CA THR A 669 12.15 -25.45 8.25
C THR A 669 12.11 -25.24 6.75
N ASN A 670 10.90 -25.23 6.17
CA ASN A 670 10.74 -25.10 4.72
C ASN A 670 11.14 -23.69 4.27
N VAL A 671 11.92 -23.64 3.20
CA VAL A 671 12.16 -22.43 2.39
C VAL A 671 11.19 -22.43 1.21
N ILE A 672 11.10 -23.57 0.52
CA ILE A 672 10.13 -23.83 -0.55
C ILE A 672 9.51 -25.22 -0.32
N SER A 673 8.21 -25.35 -0.53
CA SER A 673 7.48 -26.62 -0.37
C SER A 673 6.34 -26.67 -1.38
N SER A 674 6.43 -27.52 -2.40
CA SER A 674 5.44 -27.63 -3.48
C SER A 674 5.55 -28.98 -4.17
N GLY A 675 4.43 -29.49 -4.71
CA GLY A 675 4.40 -30.71 -5.53
C GLY A 675 4.59 -32.01 -4.75
N ASP A 676 3.60 -32.91 -4.80
CA ASP A 676 3.65 -34.26 -4.24
C ASP A 676 3.86 -35.27 -5.38
N TYR A 677 4.96 -36.01 -5.30
CA TYR A 677 5.45 -36.89 -6.36
C TYR A 677 5.48 -38.36 -5.94
N ALA A 678 4.98 -38.69 -4.75
CA ALA A 678 5.03 -40.03 -4.18
C ALA A 678 6.42 -40.70 -4.37
N ASN A 679 6.48 -41.82 -5.11
CA ASN A 679 7.72 -42.57 -5.42
C ASN A 679 8.25 -42.37 -6.86
N GLN A 680 7.87 -41.28 -7.52
CA GLN A 680 8.34 -40.95 -8.87
C GLN A 680 9.83 -40.63 -8.90
N PHE A 681 10.39 -40.64 -10.10
CA PHE A 681 11.79 -40.30 -10.33
C PHE A 681 11.87 -38.79 -10.46
N LEU A 682 12.84 -38.16 -9.80
CA LEU A 682 12.95 -36.71 -9.80
C LEU A 682 14.37 -36.30 -10.19
N SER A 683 14.46 -35.45 -11.21
CA SER A 683 15.60 -34.54 -11.36
C SER A 683 15.29 -33.27 -10.58
N ILE A 684 16.18 -32.91 -9.67
CA ILE A 684 16.10 -31.69 -8.88
C ILE A 684 17.17 -30.73 -9.35
N ARG A 685 16.78 -29.46 -9.53
CA ARG A 685 17.71 -28.34 -9.68
C ARG A 685 17.37 -27.26 -8.68
N VAL A 686 18.36 -26.80 -7.93
CA VAL A 686 18.24 -25.71 -6.95
C VAL A 686 19.19 -24.60 -7.33
N THR A 687 18.72 -23.36 -7.30
CA THR A 687 19.57 -22.19 -7.50
C THR A 687 19.52 -21.28 -6.28
N PHE A 688 20.62 -20.60 -5.98
CA PHE A 688 20.69 -19.52 -4.99
C PHE A 688 21.35 -18.28 -5.59
N ASP A 689 20.63 -17.17 -5.57
CA ASP A 689 21.13 -15.86 -5.97
C ASP A 689 21.64 -15.10 -4.73
N PRO A 690 22.97 -14.90 -4.61
CA PRO A 690 23.57 -14.24 -3.46
C PRO A 690 23.24 -12.74 -3.38
N SER A 691 22.84 -12.10 -4.50
CA SER A 691 22.59 -10.64 -4.56
C SER A 691 21.37 -10.22 -3.73
N ASN A 692 20.36 -11.08 -3.68
CA ASN A 692 19.07 -10.86 -3.03
C ASN A 692 18.72 -11.98 -2.03
N SER A 693 19.61 -12.95 -1.83
CA SER A 693 19.41 -14.14 -0.98
C SER A 693 18.22 -15.01 -1.41
N VAL A 694 17.93 -15.07 -2.70
CA VAL A 694 16.79 -15.80 -3.24
C VAL A 694 17.17 -17.24 -3.61
N TRP A 695 16.41 -18.18 -3.11
CA TRP A 695 16.45 -19.59 -3.49
C TRP A 695 15.35 -19.91 -4.50
N THR A 696 15.64 -20.78 -5.46
CA THR A 696 14.66 -21.31 -6.41
C THR A 696 14.78 -22.82 -6.50
N LEU A 697 13.64 -23.52 -6.52
CA LEU A 697 13.57 -24.97 -6.64
C LEU A 697 12.87 -25.34 -7.95
N TYR A 698 13.51 -26.21 -8.73
CA TYR A 698 12.96 -26.80 -9.94
C TYR A 698 12.93 -28.32 -9.85
N THR A 699 11.95 -28.93 -10.51
CA THR A 699 11.80 -30.37 -10.62
C THR A 699 11.56 -30.80 -12.07
N ASP A 700 11.86 -32.06 -12.36
CA ASP A 700 11.40 -32.76 -13.55
C ASP A 700 11.14 -34.23 -13.16
N ASN A 701 9.95 -34.72 -13.51
CA ASN A 701 9.46 -36.07 -13.23
C ASN A 701 9.02 -36.81 -14.51
N SER A 702 9.43 -36.32 -15.68
CA SER A 702 8.99 -36.84 -16.97
C SER A 702 9.60 -38.20 -17.35
N SER A 703 10.72 -38.59 -16.74
CA SER A 703 11.36 -39.87 -17.00
C SER A 703 10.75 -41.03 -16.20
N VAL A 704 10.60 -42.18 -16.87
CA VAL A 704 10.27 -43.47 -16.24
C VAL A 704 11.50 -44.35 -16.01
N ASN A 705 12.70 -43.89 -16.40
CA ASN A 705 13.99 -44.57 -16.25
C ASN A 705 14.92 -43.78 -15.33
N PHE A 706 15.70 -44.47 -14.50
CA PHE A 706 16.66 -43.85 -13.58
C PHE A 706 18.10 -44.27 -13.93
N PRO A 707 19.06 -43.33 -14.01
CA PRO A 707 18.87 -41.88 -13.88
C PRO A 707 18.12 -41.26 -15.06
N GLN A 708 17.50 -40.11 -14.83
CA GLN A 708 17.02 -39.23 -15.91
C GLN A 708 18.23 -38.49 -16.53
N SER A 709 18.12 -38.07 -17.80
CA SER A 709 19.16 -37.25 -18.45
C SER A 709 19.47 -35.99 -17.63
N ASP A 710 20.73 -35.57 -17.61
CA ASP A 710 21.30 -34.36 -16.97
C ASP A 710 20.32 -33.51 -16.11
N PRO A 711 20.36 -33.63 -14.77
CA PRO A 711 19.40 -32.99 -13.87
C PRO A 711 19.46 -31.47 -13.88
N ARG A 712 20.48 -30.84 -14.47
CA ARG A 712 20.55 -29.39 -14.68
C ARG A 712 19.49 -28.87 -15.65
N ASN A 713 18.87 -29.75 -16.43
CA ASN A 713 17.79 -29.40 -17.34
C ASN A 713 16.40 -29.34 -16.66
N ALA A 714 16.29 -29.67 -15.37
CA ALA A 714 15.02 -29.60 -14.66
C ALA A 714 14.48 -28.15 -14.64
N SER A 715 13.35 -27.92 -15.30
CA SER A 715 12.82 -26.57 -15.57
C SER A 715 11.45 -26.29 -14.95
N THR A 716 10.77 -27.27 -14.35
CA THR A 716 9.45 -27.04 -13.74
C THR A 716 9.64 -26.31 -12.42
N LEU A 717 9.23 -25.04 -12.35
CA LEU A 717 9.38 -24.21 -11.16
C LEU A 717 8.44 -24.67 -10.03
N MET A 718 9.03 -25.04 -8.88
CA MET A 718 8.29 -25.37 -7.66
C MET A 718 8.05 -24.16 -6.77
N GLY A 719 8.93 -23.16 -6.84
CA GLY A 719 8.80 -21.91 -6.12
C GLY A 719 10.12 -21.16 -6.01
N THR A 720 10.01 -19.92 -5.53
CA THR A 720 11.11 -18.98 -5.31
C THR A 720 10.91 -18.31 -3.95
N ASN A 721 11.92 -18.24 -3.09
CA ASN A 721 11.80 -17.60 -1.78
C ASN A 721 13.16 -17.10 -1.26
N ALA A 722 13.16 -15.99 -0.52
CA ALA A 722 14.38 -15.43 0.06
C ALA A 722 14.70 -16.08 1.42
N ASP A 723 15.93 -16.56 1.60
CA ASP A 723 16.44 -17.04 2.90
C ASP A 723 17.97 -16.87 2.99
N SER A 724 18.43 -16.18 4.02
CA SER A 724 19.86 -15.93 4.26
C SER A 724 20.41 -16.63 5.52
N SER A 725 19.63 -17.48 6.18
CA SER A 725 19.87 -17.96 7.56
C SER A 725 21.25 -18.56 7.79
N TYR A 726 21.73 -19.40 6.85
CA TYR A 726 23.03 -20.09 6.96
C TYR A 726 23.97 -19.79 5.79
N THR A 727 23.54 -18.95 4.84
CA THR A 727 24.32 -18.59 3.63
C THR A 727 25.65 -17.91 3.94
N GLY A 728 25.81 -17.30 5.13
CA GLY A 728 27.06 -16.70 5.60
C GLY A 728 27.98 -17.64 6.39
N LEU A 729 27.60 -18.91 6.58
CA LEU A 729 28.42 -19.91 7.25
C LEU A 729 29.30 -20.66 6.23
N ASN A 730 30.36 -21.33 6.71
CA ASN A 730 31.16 -22.24 5.89
C ASN A 730 30.44 -23.58 5.73
N LEU A 731 29.77 -23.79 4.60
CA LEU A 731 28.96 -24.95 4.25
C LEU A 731 29.75 -25.94 3.37
N SER A 732 30.83 -26.51 3.92
CA SER A 732 31.75 -27.36 3.15
C SER A 732 31.29 -28.80 2.88
N TYR A 733 30.22 -29.27 3.52
CA TYR A 733 29.81 -30.68 3.42
C TYR A 733 28.52 -30.86 2.63
N THR A 734 28.57 -31.69 1.58
CA THR A 734 27.40 -32.19 0.84
C THR A 734 27.18 -33.67 1.17
N GLY A 735 25.99 -34.22 0.90
CA GLY A 735 25.69 -35.59 1.29
C GLY A 735 24.31 -36.09 0.91
N THR A 736 24.09 -37.38 1.16
CA THR A 736 22.81 -38.05 0.97
C THR A 736 22.39 -38.73 2.27
N LEU A 737 21.08 -38.76 2.55
CA LEU A 737 20.53 -39.35 3.76
C LEU A 737 19.30 -40.20 3.46
N TRP A 738 19.26 -41.38 4.06
CA TRP A 738 18.08 -42.22 4.19
C TRP A 738 17.77 -42.48 5.67
N ASN A 739 16.56 -42.16 6.12
CA ASN A 739 16.03 -42.53 7.43
C ASN A 739 15.03 -43.68 7.23
N HIS A 740 15.05 -44.70 8.08
CA HIS A 740 14.19 -45.88 7.93
C HIS A 740 13.86 -46.58 9.26
N ALA A 741 12.81 -47.41 9.24
CA ALA A 741 12.12 -47.88 10.44
C ALA A 741 11.93 -49.39 10.56
N THR A 742 11.85 -50.15 9.46
CA THR A 742 11.50 -51.58 9.47
C THR A 742 12.28 -52.40 8.44
N GLY A 743 12.26 -53.73 8.56
CA GLY A 743 12.89 -54.69 7.64
C GLY A 743 12.28 -54.79 6.24
N ALA A 744 11.61 -53.73 5.76
CA ALA A 744 11.08 -53.66 4.40
C ALA A 744 12.22 -53.41 3.40
N ASN A 745 12.06 -53.87 2.16
CA ASN A 745 13.03 -53.63 1.06
C ASN A 745 12.98 -52.19 0.54
N ASP A 746 12.67 -51.22 1.39
CA ASP A 746 12.58 -49.82 1.04
C ASP A 746 13.98 -49.22 0.89
N SER A 747 14.12 -48.34 -0.09
CA SER A 747 15.42 -47.77 -0.42
C SER A 747 15.29 -46.40 -1.05
N CYS A 748 16.44 -45.75 -1.08
CA CYS A 748 16.64 -44.41 -1.57
C CYS A 748 17.84 -44.47 -2.53
N ILE A 749 17.72 -43.81 -3.68
CA ILE A 749 18.79 -43.75 -4.68
C ILE A 749 19.06 -42.31 -5.08
N PHE A 750 20.35 -42.02 -5.34
CA PHE A 750 20.80 -40.76 -5.92
C PHE A 750 21.80 -41.01 -7.04
N ASP A 751 21.90 -40.05 -7.96
CA ASP A 751 22.82 -40.10 -9.09
C ASP A 751 23.03 -38.70 -9.69
N GLU A 752 24.06 -38.54 -10.53
CA GLU A 752 24.37 -37.29 -11.26
C GLU A 752 24.38 -36.06 -10.34
N ILE A 753 25.26 -36.04 -9.34
CA ILE A 753 25.36 -34.93 -8.38
C ILE A 753 26.22 -33.82 -8.97
N TYR A 754 25.60 -32.66 -9.20
CA TYR A 754 26.29 -31.42 -9.55
C TYR A 754 26.26 -30.46 -8.37
N ILE A 755 27.38 -29.76 -8.17
CA ILE A 755 27.55 -28.74 -7.13
C ILE A 755 27.93 -27.40 -7.77
N PRO A 756 27.72 -26.29 -7.05
CA PRO A 756 28.16 -24.99 -7.52
C PRO A 756 29.67 -24.94 -7.71
N TYR A 757 30.10 -24.17 -8.68
CA TYR A 757 31.49 -24.01 -9.06
C TYR A 757 31.71 -22.56 -9.50
N SER A 758 32.82 -21.93 -9.16
CA SER A 758 33.19 -20.60 -9.66
C SER A 758 34.43 -20.72 -10.53
N GLN A 759 34.35 -20.22 -11.77
CA GLN A 759 35.52 -20.06 -12.64
C GLN A 759 36.13 -18.67 -12.40
N ASN A 760 37.46 -18.59 -12.39
CA ASN A 760 38.16 -17.30 -12.26
C ASN A 760 37.82 -16.42 -13.47
N THR A 761 37.41 -15.18 -13.21
CA THR A 761 37.19 -14.18 -14.26
C THR A 761 38.45 -13.34 -14.40
N GLY A 762 39.03 -13.27 -15.60
CA GLY A 762 40.30 -12.58 -15.83
C GLY A 762 40.12 -11.15 -16.37
N LEU A 763 41.03 -10.25 -16.00
CA LEU A 763 41.30 -8.99 -16.67
C LEU A 763 42.78 -8.92 -17.07
N GLU A 764 43.05 -8.78 -18.36
CA GLU A 764 44.35 -8.36 -18.87
C GLU A 764 44.33 -6.83 -19.02
N LEU A 765 44.95 -6.12 -18.08
CA LEU A 765 44.99 -4.66 -18.08
C LEU A 765 46.36 -4.17 -18.58
N THR A 766 46.36 -3.36 -19.63
CA THR A 766 47.55 -2.61 -20.08
C THR A 766 47.53 -1.21 -19.44
N VAL A 767 48.47 -0.93 -18.55
CA VAL A 767 48.50 0.28 -17.71
C VAL A 767 49.92 0.61 -17.23
N THR A 768 50.22 1.88 -17.02
CA THR A 768 51.47 2.32 -16.38
C THR A 768 51.24 3.58 -15.56
N ALA A 769 52.00 3.73 -14.47
CA ALA A 769 52.11 4.99 -13.74
C ALA A 769 53.17 5.90 -14.38
N GLU A 770 52.97 7.21 -14.28
CA GLU A 770 53.84 8.24 -14.86
C GLU A 770 55.27 8.12 -14.37
N GLY A 771 55.46 7.99 -13.05
CA GLY A 771 56.78 7.96 -12.41
C GLY A 771 57.59 6.75 -12.82
N LEU A 772 56.95 5.60 -12.95
CA LEU A 772 57.61 4.34 -13.31
C LEU A 772 57.92 4.21 -14.81
N TYR A 773 57.30 5.02 -15.68
CA TYR A 773 57.48 4.91 -17.12
C TYR A 773 58.75 5.61 -17.62
N ASN A 774 59.67 4.83 -18.18
CA ASN A 774 60.91 5.30 -18.79
C ASN A 774 60.75 5.47 -20.31
N GLU A 775 60.65 6.72 -20.76
CA GLU A 775 60.43 7.06 -22.17
C GLU A 775 61.62 6.75 -23.09
N PHE A 776 62.85 6.70 -22.56
CA PHE A 776 64.05 6.42 -23.36
C PHE A 776 64.19 4.95 -23.71
N THR A 777 63.81 4.07 -22.79
CA THR A 777 63.88 2.61 -22.96
C THR A 777 62.55 1.99 -23.35
N ASN A 778 61.46 2.76 -23.25
CA ASN A 778 60.08 2.30 -23.38
C ASN A 778 59.78 1.08 -22.48
N ASN A 779 60.26 1.14 -21.24
CA ASN A 779 60.08 0.12 -20.21
C ASN A 779 59.68 0.76 -18.87
N LEU A 780 59.30 -0.06 -17.89
CA LEU A 780 59.19 0.39 -16.49
C LEU A 780 60.58 0.45 -15.83
N ASN A 781 60.89 1.54 -15.11
CA ASN A 781 62.07 1.63 -14.23
C ASN A 781 62.07 0.53 -13.16
N LYS A 782 60.86 0.16 -12.70
CA LYS A 782 60.65 -0.85 -11.67
C LYS A 782 59.36 -1.61 -11.94
N ARG A 783 59.44 -2.94 -11.90
CA ARG A 783 58.24 -3.79 -11.89
C ARG A 783 57.59 -3.69 -10.52
N ASP A 784 56.29 -3.42 -10.50
CA ASP A 784 55.55 -3.26 -9.26
C ASP A 784 54.13 -3.77 -9.40
N THR A 785 53.46 -3.94 -8.27
CA THR A 785 52.08 -4.40 -8.19
C THR A 785 51.09 -3.25 -8.30
N MET A 786 50.06 -3.40 -9.11
CA MET A 786 48.87 -2.56 -9.07
C MET A 786 47.70 -3.35 -8.46
N THR A 787 46.76 -2.64 -7.85
CA THR A 787 45.51 -3.22 -7.36
C THR A 787 44.35 -2.69 -8.20
N VAL A 788 43.55 -3.62 -8.71
CA VAL A 788 42.34 -3.32 -9.47
C VAL A 788 41.13 -3.63 -8.60
N TYR A 789 40.22 -2.67 -8.53
CA TYR A 789 38.89 -2.82 -7.97
C TYR A 789 37.87 -2.85 -9.09
N ILE A 790 37.00 -3.85 -9.10
CA ILE A 790 35.82 -3.86 -9.95
C ILE A 790 34.69 -3.16 -9.21
N ARG A 791 34.03 -2.22 -9.88
CA ARG A 791 33.05 -1.30 -9.27
C ARG A 791 31.73 -1.38 -10.03
N ASN A 792 30.60 -1.33 -9.30
CA ASN A 792 29.26 -1.34 -9.92
C ASN A 792 29.11 -0.23 -10.96
N SER A 793 28.20 -0.41 -11.92
CA SER A 793 27.89 0.58 -12.98
C SER A 793 26.97 1.71 -12.52
N PHE A 794 26.42 1.64 -11.30
CA PHE A 794 25.48 2.58 -10.73
C PHE A 794 25.96 3.11 -9.38
N PHE A 795 25.60 4.36 -9.07
CA PHE A 795 25.90 5.01 -7.79
C PHE A 795 25.33 4.19 -6.62
N PRO A 796 26.08 3.93 -5.52
CA PRO A 796 27.35 4.57 -5.11
C PRO A 796 28.62 3.87 -5.63
N PHE A 797 28.54 3.10 -6.71
CA PHE A 797 29.66 2.40 -7.35
C PHE A 797 30.45 1.52 -6.37
N SER A 798 29.73 0.77 -5.54
CA SER A 798 30.30 -0.13 -4.55
C SER A 798 31.33 -1.08 -5.17
N LYS A 799 32.38 -1.40 -4.41
CA LYS A 799 33.36 -2.42 -4.79
C LYS A 799 32.67 -3.79 -4.86
N VAL A 800 32.84 -4.47 -5.99
CA VAL A 800 32.34 -5.82 -6.26
C VAL A 800 33.40 -6.85 -5.94
N ASP A 801 34.58 -6.72 -6.55
CA ASP A 801 35.73 -7.60 -6.32
C ASP A 801 37.05 -6.82 -6.42
N SER A 802 38.17 -7.46 -6.08
CA SER A 802 39.50 -6.90 -6.30
C SER A 802 40.55 -7.96 -6.57
N ALA A 803 41.54 -7.58 -7.37
CA ALA A 803 42.70 -8.41 -7.66
C ALA A 803 43.97 -7.55 -7.63
N LYS A 804 45.11 -8.21 -7.43
CA LYS A 804 46.42 -7.57 -7.40
C LYS A 804 47.38 -8.36 -8.28
N ALA A 805 48.08 -7.69 -9.18
CA ALA A 805 49.00 -8.30 -10.12
C ALA A 805 50.23 -7.42 -10.34
N VAL A 806 51.35 -8.05 -10.72
CA VAL A 806 52.58 -7.35 -11.12
C VAL A 806 52.45 -6.92 -12.58
N ILE A 807 52.78 -5.67 -12.88
CA ILE A 807 52.78 -5.18 -14.26
C ILE A 807 54.09 -5.55 -14.96
N ASP A 808 53.98 -6.16 -16.15
CA ASP A 808 55.11 -6.51 -16.99
C ASP A 808 55.80 -5.26 -17.55
N SER A 809 57.14 -5.22 -17.48
CA SER A 809 57.92 -4.01 -17.79
C SER A 809 57.99 -3.67 -19.27
N LEU A 810 57.77 -4.63 -20.17
CA LEU A 810 57.90 -4.46 -21.63
C LEU A 810 56.54 -4.23 -22.28
N THR A 811 55.54 -4.99 -21.84
CA THR A 811 54.19 -4.97 -22.43
C THR A 811 53.23 -4.05 -21.67
N PHE A 812 53.58 -3.66 -20.43
CA PHE A 812 52.72 -2.90 -19.52
C PHE A 812 51.44 -3.64 -19.12
N LYS A 813 51.41 -4.96 -19.31
CA LYS A 813 50.25 -5.81 -19.01
C LYS A 813 50.32 -6.39 -17.61
N GLY A 814 49.18 -6.47 -16.94
CA GLY A 814 48.96 -7.30 -15.74
C GLY A 814 47.72 -8.16 -15.92
N GLU A 815 47.80 -9.42 -15.47
CA GLU A 815 46.67 -10.36 -15.44
C GLU A 815 46.08 -10.42 -14.03
N PHE A 816 44.80 -10.07 -13.92
CA PHE A 816 44.06 -9.94 -12.67
C PHE A 816 42.93 -10.96 -12.63
N GLU A 817 42.88 -11.79 -11.59
CA GLU A 817 41.84 -12.83 -11.44
C GLU A 817 40.84 -12.45 -10.35
N PHE A 818 39.55 -12.50 -10.69
CA PHE A 818 38.42 -12.21 -9.82
C PHE A 818 37.60 -13.48 -9.59
N MET A 819 37.36 -13.84 -8.32
CA MET A 819 36.67 -15.06 -7.93
C MET A 819 35.17 -14.84 -7.66
N ASN A 820 34.77 -13.59 -7.40
CA ASN A 820 33.41 -13.23 -7.01
C ASN A 820 32.78 -12.25 -8.02
N LEU A 821 33.24 -12.27 -9.26
CA LEU A 821 32.72 -11.39 -10.30
C LEU A 821 31.65 -12.11 -11.13
N SER A 822 30.40 -11.62 -11.06
CA SER A 822 29.30 -12.07 -11.93
C SER A 822 29.48 -11.59 -13.36
N ALA A 823 28.71 -12.16 -14.29
CA ALA A 823 28.58 -11.57 -15.61
C ALA A 823 27.90 -10.20 -15.50
N GLY A 824 28.45 -9.17 -16.15
CA GLY A 824 27.91 -7.83 -16.05
C GLY A 824 28.84 -6.76 -16.58
N ASN A 825 28.37 -5.52 -16.57
CA ASN A 825 29.14 -4.35 -16.98
C ASN A 825 29.61 -3.58 -15.74
N TYR A 826 30.93 -3.41 -15.59
CA TYR A 826 31.53 -2.83 -14.39
C TYR A 826 32.61 -1.79 -14.72
N TYR A 827 32.81 -0.81 -13.85
CA TYR A 827 33.97 0.07 -13.94
C TYR A 827 35.23 -0.63 -13.40
N ILE A 828 36.37 -0.35 -14.03
CA ILE A 828 37.69 -0.79 -13.59
C ILE A 828 38.34 0.40 -12.88
N ALA A 829 38.63 0.27 -11.59
CA ALA A 829 39.35 1.27 -10.81
C ALA A 829 40.74 0.75 -10.45
N VAL A 830 41.77 1.43 -10.94
CA VAL A 830 43.18 1.04 -10.78
C VAL A 830 43.82 1.91 -9.72
N THR A 831 44.58 1.28 -8.83
CA THR A 831 45.36 1.94 -7.79
C THR A 831 46.78 1.40 -7.77
N HIS A 832 47.72 2.26 -7.40
CA HIS A 832 49.11 1.91 -7.14
C HIS A 832 49.58 2.76 -5.97
N ARG A 833 50.60 2.29 -5.25
CA ARG A 833 51.04 2.84 -3.95
C ARG A 833 51.44 4.32 -3.97
N ASN A 834 51.71 4.89 -5.14
CA ASN A 834 52.20 6.25 -5.30
C ASN A 834 51.53 7.00 -6.47
N SER A 835 50.32 6.59 -6.86
CA SER A 835 49.60 7.16 -8.00
C SER A 835 48.13 7.40 -7.68
N ILE A 836 47.52 8.32 -8.43
CA ILE A 836 46.10 8.64 -8.30
C ILE A 836 45.21 7.45 -8.71
N GLU A 837 44.15 7.17 -7.95
CA GLU A 837 43.15 6.17 -8.35
C GLU A 837 42.48 6.59 -9.67
N THR A 838 42.55 5.72 -10.68
CA THR A 838 42.07 6.02 -12.04
C THR A 838 41.02 5.02 -12.49
N TRP A 839 39.89 5.51 -12.98
CA TRP A 839 38.74 4.71 -13.38
C TRP A 839 38.62 4.59 -14.89
N SER A 840 38.13 3.46 -15.40
CA SER A 840 37.76 3.32 -16.82
C SER A 840 36.67 4.32 -17.22
N LYS A 841 36.74 4.86 -18.44
CA LYS A 841 35.76 5.86 -18.95
C LYS A 841 34.34 5.31 -19.00
N LEU A 842 34.21 4.07 -19.43
CA LEU A 842 32.95 3.33 -19.53
C LEU A 842 33.10 2.00 -18.81
N THR A 843 31.97 1.40 -18.45
CA THR A 843 31.91 0.06 -17.93
C THR A 843 32.42 -0.95 -18.95
N GLN A 844 33.14 -1.98 -18.49
CA GLN A 844 33.59 -3.11 -19.28
C GLN A 844 32.75 -4.33 -18.98
N SER A 845 32.46 -5.13 -20.01
CA SER A 845 31.70 -6.37 -19.89
C SER A 845 32.60 -7.49 -19.40
N PHE A 846 32.24 -8.10 -18.28
CA PHE A 846 32.89 -9.27 -17.72
C PHE A 846 31.97 -10.48 -17.86
N THR A 847 32.55 -11.64 -18.10
CA THR A 847 31.85 -12.92 -18.15
C THR A 847 32.68 -13.94 -17.39
N PRO A 848 32.09 -14.67 -16.41
CA PRO A 848 32.80 -15.68 -15.64
C PRO A 848 33.56 -16.68 -16.52
N GLY A 849 34.81 -16.98 -16.15
CA GLY A 849 35.69 -17.89 -16.89
C GLY A 849 36.40 -17.28 -18.12
N ASN A 850 36.07 -16.05 -18.50
CA ASN A 850 36.71 -15.36 -19.64
C ASN A 850 37.77 -14.35 -19.19
N LEU A 851 38.75 -14.13 -20.07
CA LEU A 851 39.75 -13.06 -19.95
C LEU A 851 39.26 -11.82 -20.72
N THR A 852 39.05 -10.72 -20.01
CA THR A 852 38.68 -9.41 -20.58
C THR A 852 39.94 -8.56 -20.77
N SER A 853 40.14 -7.92 -21.92
CA SER A 853 41.31 -7.04 -22.12
C SER A 853 40.92 -5.56 -22.05
N TYR A 854 41.71 -4.74 -21.34
CA TYR A 854 41.54 -3.29 -21.29
C TYR A 854 42.88 -2.58 -21.40
N ASP A 855 42.98 -1.56 -22.24
CA ASP A 855 44.22 -0.79 -22.44
C ASP A 855 43.98 0.70 -22.18
N MET A 856 44.54 1.18 -21.06
CA MET A 856 44.49 2.58 -20.64
C MET A 856 45.56 3.44 -21.32
N THR A 857 46.56 2.83 -21.96
CA THR A 857 47.76 3.56 -22.43
C THR A 857 47.60 4.18 -23.81
N ASN A 858 46.53 3.87 -24.54
CA ASN A 858 46.32 4.30 -25.93
C ASN A 858 45.57 5.63 -26.11
N SER A 859 44.78 6.08 -25.13
CA SER A 859 44.00 7.32 -25.20
C SER A 859 43.62 7.82 -23.80
N ALA A 860 43.66 9.14 -23.58
CA ALA A 860 43.11 9.73 -22.36
C ALA A 860 41.62 9.39 -22.18
N SER A 861 40.88 9.22 -23.28
CA SER A 861 39.46 8.84 -23.29
C SER A 861 39.17 7.44 -22.77
N LYS A 862 40.19 6.70 -22.33
CA LYS A 862 40.04 5.44 -21.60
C LYS A 862 39.89 5.67 -20.10
N ALA A 863 40.28 6.81 -19.55
CA ALA A 863 40.01 7.14 -18.16
C ALA A 863 38.78 8.03 -18.01
N TYR A 864 38.04 7.86 -16.91
CA TYR A 864 36.97 8.78 -16.56
C TYR A 864 37.53 10.20 -16.38
N GLY A 865 36.79 11.21 -16.85
CA GLY A 865 37.28 12.60 -16.89
C GLY A 865 38.49 12.85 -17.79
N ASP A 866 38.90 11.87 -18.60
CA ASP A 866 40.15 11.90 -19.38
C ASP A 866 41.39 12.08 -18.49
N ASN A 867 41.33 11.53 -17.27
CA ASN A 867 42.30 11.73 -16.18
C ASN A 867 43.59 10.89 -16.34
N LEU A 868 44.28 11.06 -17.47
CA LEU A 868 45.57 10.42 -17.76
C LEU A 868 46.53 11.45 -18.37
N LEU A 869 47.82 11.32 -18.07
CA LEU A 869 48.88 12.13 -18.66
C LEU A 869 49.42 11.49 -19.93
N LEU A 870 49.52 12.24 -21.04
CA LEU A 870 50.28 11.79 -22.20
C LEU A 870 51.79 12.01 -21.98
N LYS A 871 52.55 10.93 -21.81
CA LYS A 871 54.02 10.93 -21.69
C LYS A 871 54.62 10.08 -22.81
N SER A 872 55.32 10.75 -23.74
CA SER A 872 56.03 10.12 -24.88
C SER A 872 55.24 9.05 -25.64
N GLY A 873 53.97 9.36 -25.94
CA GLY A 873 53.10 8.51 -26.76
C GLY A 873 52.29 7.46 -26.00
N LYS A 874 52.45 7.36 -24.67
CA LYS A 874 51.60 6.56 -23.79
C LYS A 874 50.83 7.44 -22.81
N TYR A 875 49.58 7.08 -22.57
CA TYR A 875 48.80 7.66 -21.50
C TYR A 875 49.12 6.92 -20.18
N CYS A 876 49.51 7.67 -19.16
CA CYS A 876 49.96 7.18 -17.87
C CYS A 876 49.03 7.67 -16.75
N ILE A 877 48.88 6.87 -15.70
CA ILE A 877 48.25 7.31 -14.46
C ILE A 877 49.19 8.32 -13.79
N TYR A 878 48.66 9.48 -13.36
CA TYR A 878 49.44 10.48 -12.66
C TYR A 878 50.04 9.92 -11.36
N SER A 879 51.32 10.15 -11.17
CA SER A 879 52.03 9.78 -9.93
C SER A 879 52.08 10.94 -8.96
N GLY A 880 52.13 10.67 -7.66
CA GLY A 880 52.31 11.69 -6.62
C GLY A 880 51.35 11.58 -5.43
N ASP A 881 50.24 10.84 -5.55
CA ASP A 881 49.31 10.59 -4.42
C ASP A 881 49.90 9.48 -3.52
N VAL A 882 50.82 9.85 -2.63
CA VAL A 882 51.56 8.92 -1.75
C VAL A 882 50.81 8.63 -0.46
N ASN A 883 49.90 9.53 -0.06
CA ASN A 883 49.06 9.39 1.12
C ASN A 883 47.73 8.67 0.82
N GLN A 884 47.38 8.49 -0.47
CA GLN A 884 46.18 7.82 -0.99
C GLN A 884 44.87 8.52 -0.58
N ASP A 885 44.86 9.84 -0.52
CA ASP A 885 43.68 10.65 -0.19
C ASP A 885 42.84 11.03 -1.42
N GLY A 886 43.33 10.73 -2.63
CA GLY A 886 42.63 11.00 -3.88
C GLY A 886 42.87 12.40 -4.44
N THR A 887 43.84 13.13 -3.90
CA THR A 887 44.38 14.38 -4.45
C THR A 887 45.91 14.30 -4.50
N ILE A 888 46.53 15.00 -5.44
CA ILE A 888 47.99 15.22 -5.42
C ILE A 888 48.19 16.65 -4.96
N ASP A 889 48.71 16.85 -3.75
CA ASP A 889 48.84 18.18 -3.17
C ASP A 889 50.09 18.39 -2.30
N LEU A 890 50.11 19.50 -1.54
CA LEU A 890 51.24 19.84 -0.66
C LEU A 890 51.47 18.83 0.47
N SER A 891 50.44 18.05 0.85
CA SER A 891 50.57 17.03 1.86
C SER A 891 51.40 15.85 1.36
N ASP A 892 51.22 15.43 0.10
CA ASP A 892 52.05 14.41 -0.54
C ASP A 892 53.50 14.85 -0.67
N LEU A 893 53.72 16.08 -1.14
CA LEU A 893 55.04 16.69 -1.23
C LEU A 893 55.74 16.71 0.13
N SER A 894 55.00 16.98 1.21
CA SER A 894 55.57 16.97 2.56
C SER A 894 56.12 15.61 2.95
N TYR A 895 55.50 14.50 2.53
CA TYR A 895 56.03 13.16 2.76
C TYR A 895 57.32 12.91 1.96
N ILE A 896 57.32 13.29 0.69
CA ILE A 896 58.47 13.11 -0.21
C ILE A 896 59.65 13.97 0.24
N ASP A 897 59.44 15.24 0.57
CA ASP A 897 60.48 16.16 1.05
C ASP A 897 61.11 15.67 2.37
N ASN A 898 60.28 15.16 3.29
CA ASN A 898 60.78 14.58 4.53
C ASN A 898 61.68 13.36 4.25
N ASP A 899 61.26 12.47 3.36
CA ASP A 899 62.04 11.27 3.03
C ASP A 899 63.31 11.60 2.22
N ALA A 900 63.24 12.57 1.31
CA ALA A 900 64.38 13.09 0.56
C ALA A 900 65.42 13.74 1.49
N SER A 901 64.98 14.54 2.47
CA SER A 901 65.87 15.17 3.46
C SER A 901 66.57 14.15 4.36
N ASN A 902 65.96 12.98 4.55
CA ASN A 902 66.48 11.87 5.33
C ASN A 902 67.26 10.85 4.48
N PHE A 903 67.43 11.08 3.17
CA PHE A 903 68.09 10.17 2.24
C PHE A 903 67.48 8.75 2.28
N VAL A 904 66.15 8.66 2.37
CA VAL A 904 65.45 7.37 2.37
C VAL A 904 65.66 6.66 1.02
N SER A 905 65.93 5.36 1.09
CA SER A 905 66.17 4.51 -0.08
C SER A 905 65.45 3.16 0.04
N GLY A 906 65.10 2.55 -1.08
CA GLY A 906 64.45 1.24 -1.16
C GLY A 906 62.96 1.32 -1.57
N TYR A 907 62.20 0.27 -1.27
CA TYR A 907 60.78 0.18 -1.65
C TYR A 907 59.88 0.98 -0.67
N VAL A 908 59.75 2.28 -0.90
CA VAL A 908 58.88 3.20 -0.15
C VAL A 908 57.88 3.90 -1.06
N ASN A 909 56.74 4.38 -0.54
CA ASN A 909 55.70 5.01 -1.37
C ASN A 909 56.16 6.35 -1.97
N THR A 910 57.12 7.01 -1.32
CA THR A 910 57.72 8.29 -1.73
C THR A 910 58.78 8.17 -2.83
N ASP A 911 59.21 6.94 -3.16
CA ASP A 911 59.99 6.62 -4.38
C ASP A 911 59.00 6.58 -5.55
N ILE A 912 58.83 7.73 -6.20
CA ILE A 912 57.87 7.97 -7.28
C ILE A 912 58.38 7.36 -8.58
N ASN A 913 59.66 7.58 -8.88
CA ASN A 913 60.28 7.24 -10.16
C ASN A 913 60.71 5.75 -10.25
N GLY A 914 60.81 5.07 -9.10
CA GLY A 914 61.17 3.66 -8.98
C GLY A 914 62.68 3.37 -9.04
N ASP A 915 63.56 4.33 -8.77
CA ASP A 915 65.02 4.19 -8.83
C ASP A 915 65.68 3.78 -7.49
N ASP A 916 64.85 3.50 -6.48
CA ASP A 916 65.23 3.15 -5.10
C ASP A 916 65.82 4.29 -4.27
N ILE A 917 65.77 5.55 -4.71
CA ILE A 917 66.26 6.71 -3.94
C ILE A 917 65.18 7.81 -3.94
N VAL A 918 64.77 8.28 -2.76
CA VAL A 918 63.86 9.43 -2.69
C VAL A 918 64.67 10.72 -2.80
N ASP A 919 64.48 11.47 -3.88
CA ASP A 919 65.20 12.73 -4.10
C ASP A 919 64.36 13.83 -4.79
N LEU A 920 65.04 14.89 -5.25
CA LEU A 920 64.41 16.03 -5.93
C LEU A 920 63.66 15.64 -7.21
N SER A 921 63.99 14.50 -7.84
CA SER A 921 63.31 14.03 -9.04
C SER A 921 61.91 13.48 -8.75
N ASP A 922 61.70 12.86 -7.59
CA ASP A 922 60.39 12.42 -7.10
C ASP A 922 59.51 13.61 -6.72
N ALA A 923 60.11 14.56 -5.99
CA ALA A 923 59.44 15.79 -5.57
C ALA A 923 58.99 16.62 -6.79
N ALA A 924 59.84 16.74 -7.81
CA ALA A 924 59.53 17.52 -9.02
C ALA A 924 58.31 16.97 -9.79
N MET A 925 58.14 15.65 -9.87
CA MET A 925 56.95 15.07 -10.52
C MET A 925 55.68 15.36 -9.72
N THR A 926 55.74 15.16 -8.40
CA THR A 926 54.60 15.40 -7.51
C THR A 926 54.22 16.88 -7.49
N ASP A 927 55.19 17.80 -7.48
CA ASP A 927 54.97 19.25 -7.53
C ASP A 927 54.29 19.68 -8.84
N ASN A 928 54.74 19.16 -9.98
CA ASN A 928 54.08 19.43 -11.26
C ASN A 928 52.62 18.98 -11.28
N ASN A 929 52.31 17.82 -10.70
CA ASN A 929 50.94 17.31 -10.63
C ASN A 929 50.09 18.05 -9.60
N ALA A 930 50.68 18.47 -8.47
CA ALA A 930 50.01 19.30 -7.47
C ALA A 930 49.65 20.68 -8.03
N LEU A 931 50.55 21.32 -8.79
CA LEU A 931 50.31 22.60 -9.46
C LEU A 931 49.18 22.53 -10.50
N ASN A 932 48.94 21.35 -11.08
CA ASN A 932 47.86 21.10 -12.01
C ASN A 932 46.55 20.68 -11.33
N PHE A 933 46.49 20.68 -9.99
CA PHE A 933 45.32 20.27 -9.20
C PHE A 933 44.83 18.87 -9.57
N ILE A 934 45.74 17.94 -9.82
CA ILE A 934 45.38 16.58 -10.18
C ILE A 934 44.67 15.92 -8.99
N SER A 935 43.48 15.39 -9.24
CA SER A 935 42.68 14.66 -8.27
C SER A 935 42.05 13.43 -8.93
N LYS A 936 41.57 12.50 -8.10
CA LYS A 936 40.76 11.39 -8.56
C LYS A 936 39.49 11.93 -9.21
N VAL A 937 39.11 11.34 -10.33
CA VAL A 937 37.83 11.59 -11.01
C VAL A 937 37.07 10.27 -11.11
N THR A 938 35.86 10.24 -10.56
CA THR A 938 34.99 9.05 -10.56
C THR A 938 33.75 9.25 -11.42
N PRO A 939 33.12 8.17 -11.90
CA PRO A 939 31.86 8.18 -12.63
C PRO A 939 30.74 9.04 -12.09
#